data_AF-A0A9E6EZR9-F1
#
_entry.id   AF-A0A9E6EZR9-F1
#
_cell.length_a   1.000
_cell.length_b   1.000
_cell.length_c   1.000
_cell.angle_alpha   90.00
_cell.angle_beta   90.00
_cell.angle_gamma   90.00
#
_symmetry.space_group_name_H-M   'P 1'
#
loop_
_entity.id
_entity.type
_entity.pdbx_description
1 polymer ?
#
loop_
_entity_poly.entity_id
_entity_poly.type
_entity_poly.pdbx_seq_one_letter_code
_entity_poly.pdbx_strand_id
1 'polypeptide(L)'
;MKKKLPYALCLFLTFNFITLQTFHSFSQGAAINPTGAAAKASAMLDVNASNQGILIPRLSTISRNAIPSPAAGLLIYNTNTKLFNYYNDDDDKWYEIGATLVSGLSTGTIHPGGGVSLNSTGIPADSSAMLDVSDNIRGILFPRIPTTDNIITPDTGLIIYNTSINRFTYYNGSAWIELCATSAVGVSGATGSQSSEGGAINTSGDAAHFSAMLDVSSSNTGMLIPRLYTTERNDIKAVVGLTIYNKDNNTIEYYNGSGWYKLEYDAPSITIQPTNPEAVCEGAGAPSFTVTATGADISYQWQEYISSWNDISTGGVYSGATSATLAITNPTADMNGYKYRCIVSGTCSPAVISDGSASLTVNTLPSPPTSVTPNSGVAICSGVSTNLNATSAGNTIYWYSVSTAGTIIGTSASATDYFVSPTTNTTYYAEAITTTGCRSATRTATALVTVNVIPTASPAAYHTETNQLTTNVRFTWTTPVDADGVNIYKASDGTLLQSGNIAQYYDYTTTANTQVGIKLKAYKVNTACENASFGAEAYAYSSANNPVYISFSGIVQNSIIATANGIFPNQSAGFSGVYIRNSTNSTNSGNMTSTTSWANSSLVTGTSYSYYAKAFNGDGDATNEIGPTDQICPTIYYSKSGTTTLTTLSQWGPNTDGSGTSPGNFTSDNVYYNIRNRTTATITVAWTVSGTNSKIVVGDGNNACSFTPATYTLSTPAIDVSNSATLKLGGSNRINDACALNINGIFDLAGYSETVGSLAGSGIVTSSGTGNLTLTA
;
A
#
# COMPACT_ATOMS: atom_id res chain seq x y z
N MET A 1 108.79 23.97 -187.62
CA MET A 1 108.64 23.05 -188.78
C MET A 1 107.75 21.88 -188.35
N LYS A 2 106.82 21.41 -189.19
CA LYS A 2 106.16 20.07 -189.25
C LYS A 2 105.85 19.25 -187.94
N LYS A 3 104.58 18.78 -187.84
CA LYS A 3 103.92 17.99 -186.76
C LYS A 3 103.63 18.77 -185.45
N LYS A 4 102.50 18.45 -184.81
CA LYS A 4 101.76 19.33 -183.87
C LYS A 4 101.65 18.73 -182.45
N LEU A 5 101.80 19.63 -181.45
CA LEU A 5 101.03 19.85 -180.19
C LEU A 5 100.53 18.65 -179.32
N PRO A 6 100.16 18.88 -178.03
CA PRO A 6 100.35 20.10 -177.23
C PRO A 6 101.07 19.96 -175.88
N TYR A 7 101.57 21.13 -175.48
CA TYR A 7 101.88 21.65 -174.15
C TYR A 7 100.79 21.49 -173.08
N ALA A 8 101.20 21.93 -171.88
CA ALA A 8 100.38 22.43 -170.75
C ALA A 8 99.79 21.34 -169.83
N LEU A 9 99.63 21.56 -168.53
CA LEU A 9 99.50 22.84 -167.83
C LEU A 9 100.07 22.80 -166.39
N CYS A 10 100.46 23.99 -165.90
CA CYS A 10 100.40 24.50 -164.52
C CYS A 10 99.56 23.71 -163.47
N LEU A 11 100.03 23.56 -162.21
CA LEU A 11 100.02 24.57 -161.13
C LEU A 11 98.66 24.80 -160.42
N PHE A 12 97.51 24.29 -160.90
CA PHE A 12 96.22 24.52 -160.23
C PHE A 12 95.63 23.25 -159.56
N LEU A 13 95.37 23.34 -158.24
CA LEU A 13 94.47 22.49 -157.40
C LEU A 13 94.97 21.04 -157.17
N THR A 14 95.06 20.46 -155.96
CA THR A 14 94.12 20.24 -154.83
C THR A 14 92.94 19.30 -155.11
N PHE A 15 92.55 18.51 -154.09
CA PHE A 15 91.26 17.78 -153.92
C PHE A 15 91.16 16.34 -154.51
N ASN A 16 90.85 15.34 -153.63
CA ASN A 16 90.16 14.03 -153.84
C ASN A 16 90.61 13.11 -155.04
N PHE A 17 90.95 11.81 -154.94
CA PHE A 17 90.22 10.58 -154.50
C PHE A 17 91.04 9.33 -155.01
N ILE A 18 90.87 8.02 -154.69
CA ILE A 18 90.29 7.24 -153.56
C ILE A 18 90.72 5.73 -153.68
N THR A 19 90.83 4.98 -152.57
CA THR A 19 90.92 3.47 -152.37
C THR A 19 91.97 2.63 -153.17
N LEU A 20 92.45 1.43 -152.76
CA LEU A 20 91.81 0.21 -152.19
C LEU A 20 92.75 -0.59 -151.21
N GLN A 21 92.21 -1.63 -150.55
CA GLN A 21 92.72 -2.26 -149.29
C GLN A 21 93.32 -3.68 -149.45
N THR A 22 93.97 -4.19 -148.38
CA THR A 22 93.64 -5.51 -147.76
C THR A 22 93.92 -5.53 -146.24
N PHE A 23 93.09 -6.25 -145.47
CA PHE A 23 93.25 -6.59 -144.04
C PHE A 23 93.50 -8.10 -143.88
N HIS A 24 93.89 -8.58 -142.69
CA HIS A 24 93.41 -9.87 -142.14
C HIS A 24 93.38 -9.85 -140.59
N SER A 25 92.54 -10.71 -140.00
CA SER A 25 91.85 -10.45 -138.71
C SER A 25 92.15 -11.49 -137.60
N PHE A 26 91.80 -11.13 -136.36
CA PHE A 26 91.79 -12.04 -135.20
C PHE A 26 90.48 -12.85 -135.08
N SER A 27 90.52 -13.94 -134.29
CA SER A 27 89.59 -15.09 -134.38
C SER A 27 88.35 -15.05 -133.47
N GLN A 28 87.35 -15.89 -133.80
CA GLN A 28 86.07 -16.12 -133.12
C GLN A 28 85.79 -17.64 -133.03
N GLY A 29 84.95 -18.10 -132.09
CA GLY A 29 84.63 -19.53 -131.91
C GLY A 29 83.90 -20.19 -133.09
N ALA A 30 84.10 -21.49 -133.29
CA ALA A 30 83.58 -22.27 -134.42
C ALA A 30 82.41 -23.18 -134.04
N ALA A 31 81.43 -23.32 -134.92
CA ALA A 31 80.30 -24.24 -134.75
C ALA A 31 80.23 -25.27 -135.88
N ILE A 32 80.00 -26.54 -135.53
CA ILE A 32 79.75 -27.65 -136.45
C ILE A 32 78.35 -28.19 -136.14
N ASN A 33 77.37 -27.77 -136.95
CA ASN A 33 75.99 -28.20 -136.84
C ASN A 33 75.31 -28.15 -138.23
N PRO A 34 74.23 -28.94 -138.45
CA PRO A 34 73.51 -28.95 -139.73
C PRO A 34 72.56 -27.76 -139.94
N THR A 35 72.44 -26.83 -138.98
CA THR A 35 71.48 -25.69 -139.04
C THR A 35 72.11 -24.36 -139.42
N GLY A 36 73.45 -24.26 -139.48
CA GLY A 36 74.16 -23.00 -139.68
C GLY A 36 74.11 -22.07 -138.46
N ALA A 37 73.75 -22.58 -137.28
CA ALA A 37 73.75 -21.79 -136.06
C ALA A 37 75.18 -21.39 -135.67
N ALA A 38 75.36 -20.12 -135.27
CA ALA A 38 76.63 -19.63 -134.73
C ALA A 38 76.95 -20.29 -133.37
N ALA A 39 78.25 -20.35 -133.04
CA ALA A 39 78.73 -20.93 -131.79
C ALA A 39 78.22 -20.16 -130.56
N LYS A 40 77.93 -20.88 -129.47
CA LYS A 40 77.71 -20.25 -128.16
C LYS A 40 78.94 -19.43 -127.75
N ALA A 41 78.71 -18.24 -127.20
CA ALA A 41 79.79 -17.32 -126.81
C ALA A 41 80.81 -17.88 -125.79
N SER A 42 80.43 -18.92 -125.03
CA SER A 42 81.30 -19.63 -124.07
C SER A 42 82.01 -20.86 -124.66
N ALA A 43 81.84 -21.16 -125.95
CA ALA A 43 82.39 -22.35 -126.59
C ALA A 43 83.33 -21.98 -127.74
N MET A 44 84.58 -22.45 -127.67
CA MET A 44 85.54 -22.32 -128.78
C MET A 44 85.19 -23.26 -129.94
N LEU A 45 84.63 -24.42 -129.61
CA LEU A 45 84.07 -25.40 -130.53
C LEU A 45 82.71 -25.85 -130.02
N ASP A 46 81.67 -25.63 -130.81
CA ASP A 46 80.27 -25.98 -130.51
C ASP A 46 79.79 -27.04 -131.51
N VAL A 47 79.52 -28.26 -131.05
CA VAL A 47 79.12 -29.40 -131.92
C VAL A 47 77.75 -29.91 -131.49
N ASN A 48 76.79 -29.85 -132.41
CA ASN A 48 75.41 -30.22 -132.13
C ASN A 48 74.78 -30.99 -133.31
N ALA A 49 74.31 -32.20 -133.04
CA ALA A 49 73.58 -33.07 -133.96
C ALA A 49 72.66 -34.01 -133.17
N SER A 50 71.58 -34.49 -133.79
CA SER A 50 70.62 -35.41 -133.15
C SER A 50 70.99 -36.89 -133.27
N ASN A 51 71.89 -37.24 -134.20
CA ASN A 51 72.21 -38.63 -134.56
C ASN A 51 73.68 -38.83 -134.98
N GLN A 52 74.57 -37.91 -134.60
CA GLN A 52 76.02 -37.97 -134.85
C GLN A 52 76.80 -37.55 -133.60
N GLY A 53 78.07 -37.94 -133.52
CA GLY A 53 78.97 -37.57 -132.43
C GLY A 53 80.39 -37.27 -132.95
N ILE A 54 81.27 -36.82 -132.05
CA ILE A 54 82.67 -36.55 -132.38
C ILE A 54 83.45 -37.87 -132.43
N LEU A 55 84.14 -38.12 -133.55
CA LEU A 55 85.08 -39.23 -133.70
C LEU A 55 86.52 -38.70 -133.57
N ILE A 56 87.13 -38.85 -132.40
CA ILE A 56 88.53 -38.48 -132.17
C ILE A 56 89.52 -39.49 -132.82
N PRO A 57 90.81 -39.16 -132.99
CA PRO A 57 91.79 -40.06 -133.59
C PRO A 57 91.87 -41.42 -132.87
N ARG A 58 91.81 -42.51 -133.65
CA ARG A 58 91.83 -43.89 -133.16
C ARG A 58 93.16 -44.53 -133.53
N LEU A 59 93.97 -44.88 -132.54
CA LEU A 59 95.35 -45.35 -132.75
C LEU A 59 95.63 -46.61 -131.94
N SER A 60 96.46 -47.51 -132.49
CA SER A 60 97.06 -48.59 -131.69
C SER A 60 98.08 -48.01 -130.71
N THR A 61 98.39 -48.72 -129.62
CA THR A 61 99.45 -48.29 -128.67
C THR A 61 100.78 -48.02 -129.38
N ILE A 62 101.11 -48.80 -130.42
CA ILE A 62 102.30 -48.58 -131.26
C ILE A 62 102.17 -47.27 -132.05
N SER A 63 101.03 -47.04 -132.72
CA SER A 63 100.82 -45.83 -133.54
C SER A 63 100.73 -44.56 -132.69
N ARG A 64 100.18 -44.66 -131.47
CA ARG A 64 100.15 -43.61 -130.45
C ARG A 64 101.55 -43.23 -130.00
N ASN A 65 102.39 -44.23 -129.70
CA ASN A 65 103.78 -44.01 -129.30
C ASN A 65 104.67 -43.54 -130.46
N ALA A 66 104.21 -43.66 -131.72
CA ALA A 66 104.90 -43.19 -132.91
C ALA A 66 104.55 -41.75 -133.32
N ILE A 67 103.72 -41.03 -132.56
CA ILE A 67 103.44 -39.60 -132.79
C ILE A 67 104.69 -38.79 -132.43
N PRO A 68 105.32 -38.07 -133.37
CA PRO A 68 106.42 -37.16 -133.05
C PRO A 68 105.88 -35.92 -132.34
N SER A 69 106.36 -35.63 -131.13
CA SER A 69 106.01 -34.44 -130.32
C SER A 69 104.50 -34.20 -130.17
N PRO A 70 103.78 -35.07 -129.41
CA PRO A 70 102.36 -34.87 -129.15
C PRO A 70 102.11 -33.61 -128.29
N ALA A 71 100.98 -32.95 -128.50
CA ALA A 71 100.62 -31.72 -127.76
C ALA A 71 100.00 -32.01 -126.39
N ALA A 72 100.13 -31.05 -125.46
CA ALA A 72 99.44 -31.01 -124.17
C ALA A 72 97.95 -31.35 -124.31
N GLY A 73 97.47 -32.35 -123.57
CA GLY A 73 96.06 -32.76 -123.58
C GLY A 73 95.58 -33.40 -124.88
N LEU A 74 96.47 -33.82 -125.79
CA LEU A 74 96.09 -34.50 -127.03
C LEU A 74 95.29 -35.78 -126.71
N LEU A 75 93.99 -35.76 -127.02
CA LEU A 75 93.07 -36.86 -126.74
C LEU A 75 92.97 -37.82 -127.93
N ILE A 76 93.23 -39.10 -127.67
CA ILE A 76 93.04 -40.20 -128.64
C ILE A 76 92.23 -41.33 -128.01
N TYR A 77 91.63 -42.16 -128.86
CA TYR A 77 91.04 -43.43 -128.43
C TYR A 77 92.00 -44.57 -128.76
N ASN A 78 92.50 -45.26 -127.74
CA ASN A 78 93.47 -46.32 -127.92
C ASN A 78 92.74 -47.61 -128.33
N THR A 79 92.99 -48.09 -129.55
CA THR A 79 92.30 -49.27 -130.10
C THR A 79 92.74 -50.59 -129.49
N ASN A 80 93.88 -50.62 -128.77
CA ASN A 80 94.34 -51.80 -128.04
C ASN A 80 93.70 -51.90 -126.65
N THR A 81 93.77 -50.84 -125.83
CA THR A 81 93.22 -50.85 -124.46
C THR A 81 91.72 -50.54 -124.42
N LYS A 82 91.17 -49.99 -125.52
CA LYS A 82 89.77 -49.57 -125.68
C LYS A 82 89.32 -48.45 -124.74
N LEU A 83 90.27 -47.72 -124.17
CA LEU A 83 90.06 -46.55 -123.34
C LEU A 83 90.47 -45.27 -124.06
N PHE A 84 89.97 -44.14 -123.56
CA PHE A 84 90.51 -42.83 -123.91
C PHE A 84 91.90 -42.69 -123.29
N ASN A 85 92.85 -42.18 -124.08
CA ASN A 85 94.15 -41.75 -123.58
C ASN A 85 94.34 -40.25 -123.87
N TYR A 86 94.92 -39.52 -122.92
CA TYR A 86 95.40 -38.15 -123.16
C TYR A 86 96.92 -38.10 -122.98
N TYR A 87 97.57 -37.20 -123.73
CA TYR A 87 98.98 -36.88 -123.51
C TYR A 87 99.14 -35.84 -122.43
N ASN A 88 100.02 -36.10 -121.48
CA ASN A 88 100.49 -35.14 -120.50
C ASN A 88 101.94 -34.77 -120.86
N ASP A 89 102.17 -33.50 -121.16
CA ASP A 89 103.48 -32.96 -121.52
C ASP A 89 104.35 -32.62 -120.30
N ASP A 90 103.74 -32.42 -119.12
CA ASP A 90 104.48 -32.24 -117.85
C ASP A 90 105.37 -33.45 -117.49
N ASP A 91 104.99 -34.68 -117.89
CA ASP A 91 105.75 -35.90 -117.62
C ASP A 91 105.98 -36.81 -118.84
N ASP A 92 105.77 -36.26 -120.04
CA ASP A 92 106.03 -36.86 -121.37
C ASP A 92 105.36 -38.23 -121.57
N LYS A 93 104.10 -38.37 -121.13
CA LYS A 93 103.40 -39.67 -121.03
C LYS A 93 101.93 -39.66 -121.47
N TRP A 94 101.45 -40.88 -121.72
CA TRP A 94 100.05 -41.18 -122.02
C TRP A 94 99.35 -41.80 -120.82
N TYR A 95 98.26 -41.18 -120.37
CA TYR A 95 97.40 -41.65 -119.27
C TYR A 95 96.09 -42.25 -119.79
N GLU A 96 95.49 -43.18 -119.03
CA GLU A 96 94.17 -43.74 -119.31
C GLU A 96 93.11 -43.16 -118.35
N ILE A 97 91.89 -42.94 -118.84
CA ILE A 97 90.76 -42.44 -118.04
C ILE A 97 89.76 -43.60 -117.86
N GLY A 98 89.70 -44.27 -116.69
CA GLY A 98 88.71 -45.34 -116.49
C GLY A 98 88.69 -46.31 -115.28
N ALA A 99 89.56 -46.24 -114.26
CA ALA A 99 89.47 -47.14 -113.07
C ALA A 99 90.19 -46.51 -111.84
N THR A 100 89.78 -46.66 -110.56
CA THR A 100 88.86 -47.61 -109.89
C THR A 100 87.97 -46.89 -108.84
N LEU A 101 86.85 -47.50 -108.44
CA LEU A 101 85.76 -46.90 -107.65
C LEU A 101 85.58 -47.56 -106.25
N VAL A 102 85.52 -46.78 -105.16
CA VAL A 102 84.71 -47.07 -103.94
C VAL A 102 84.19 -45.74 -103.38
N SER A 103 82.92 -45.70 -103.00
CA SER A 103 82.13 -44.48 -102.74
C SER A 103 81.62 -44.37 -101.29
N GLY A 104 81.54 -43.15 -100.74
CA GLY A 104 80.83 -42.93 -99.46
C GLY A 104 81.04 -41.54 -98.84
N LEU A 105 80.27 -40.55 -99.29
CA LEU A 105 80.28 -39.18 -98.76
C LEU A 105 79.79 -39.09 -97.31
N SER A 106 80.64 -38.60 -96.39
CA SER A 106 80.27 -37.60 -95.38
C SER A 106 81.50 -37.13 -94.58
N THR A 107 81.74 -35.83 -94.56
CA THR A 107 82.84 -35.18 -93.83
C THR A 107 82.52 -35.05 -92.34
N GLY A 108 82.90 -36.04 -91.54
CA GLY A 108 83.05 -35.92 -90.09
C GLY A 108 84.52 -35.85 -89.71
N THR A 109 85.06 -34.65 -89.48
CA THR A 109 86.48 -34.46 -89.10
C THR A 109 86.76 -35.03 -87.71
N ILE A 110 87.56 -36.09 -87.65
CA ILE A 110 88.01 -36.70 -86.40
C ILE A 110 89.03 -35.76 -85.72
N HIS A 111 88.66 -35.17 -84.59
CA HIS A 111 89.60 -34.45 -83.73
C HIS A 111 90.21 -35.42 -82.69
N PRO A 112 91.54 -35.63 -82.66
CA PRO A 112 92.17 -36.45 -81.62
C PRO A 112 91.96 -35.80 -80.24
N GLY A 113 91.20 -36.47 -79.37
CA GLY A 113 90.94 -36.03 -77.98
C GLY A 113 89.59 -35.34 -77.72
N GLY A 114 88.74 -35.17 -78.73
CA GLY A 114 87.33 -34.79 -78.57
C GLY A 114 86.39 -35.98 -78.80
N GLY A 115 85.19 -35.95 -78.20
CA GLY A 115 84.18 -36.99 -78.38
C GLY A 115 83.66 -37.10 -79.83
N VAL A 116 83.07 -38.24 -80.17
CA VAL A 116 82.47 -38.46 -81.50
C VAL A 116 81.02 -37.98 -81.49
N SER A 117 80.67 -37.05 -82.37
CA SER A 117 79.29 -36.62 -82.61
C SER A 117 78.69 -37.29 -83.84
N LEU A 118 77.50 -37.87 -83.68
CA LEU A 118 76.66 -38.39 -84.75
C LEU A 118 75.35 -37.59 -84.78
N ASN A 119 75.35 -36.50 -85.56
CA ASN A 119 74.17 -35.67 -85.77
C ASN A 119 74.09 -35.17 -87.22
N SER A 120 72.90 -34.76 -87.63
CA SER A 120 72.64 -34.18 -88.96
C SER A 120 72.95 -32.68 -89.05
N THR A 121 73.35 -32.05 -87.95
CA THR A 121 73.60 -30.61 -87.81
C THR A 121 75.08 -30.21 -87.88
N GLY A 122 76.00 -31.18 -87.80
CA GLY A 122 77.46 -30.94 -87.80
C GLY A 122 78.01 -30.33 -86.50
N ILE A 123 77.24 -30.38 -85.41
CA ILE A 123 77.64 -29.84 -84.10
C ILE A 123 78.64 -30.82 -83.45
N PRO A 124 79.76 -30.36 -82.86
CA PRO A 124 80.67 -31.22 -82.09
C PRO A 124 79.97 -31.91 -80.92
N ALA A 125 80.52 -33.03 -80.44
CA ALA A 125 80.00 -33.70 -79.25
C ALA A 125 80.06 -32.77 -78.03
N ASP A 126 79.06 -32.84 -77.14
CA ASP A 126 79.11 -32.15 -75.86
C ASP A 126 80.40 -32.51 -75.10
N SER A 127 80.97 -31.52 -74.41
CA SER A 127 82.22 -31.66 -73.64
C SER A 127 82.20 -32.77 -72.57
N SER A 128 81.01 -33.21 -72.13
CA SER A 128 80.80 -34.30 -71.19
C SER A 128 80.60 -35.68 -71.84
N ALA A 129 80.45 -35.74 -73.17
CA ALA A 129 80.08 -36.95 -73.91
C ALA A 129 81.23 -37.46 -74.80
N MET A 130 81.63 -38.72 -74.59
CA MET A 130 82.58 -39.40 -75.49
C MET A 130 81.92 -39.86 -76.80
N LEU A 131 80.60 -40.08 -76.77
CA LEU A 131 79.73 -40.30 -77.93
C LEU A 131 78.45 -39.48 -77.72
N ASP A 132 78.20 -38.51 -78.59
CA ASP A 132 76.98 -37.69 -78.62
C ASP A 132 76.18 -38.06 -79.87
N VAL A 133 74.93 -38.49 -79.68
CA VAL A 133 74.03 -38.83 -80.79
C VAL A 133 72.76 -37.99 -80.66
N SER A 134 72.66 -36.99 -81.53
CA SER A 134 71.61 -35.97 -81.49
C SER A 134 70.93 -35.86 -82.87
N ASP A 135 69.81 -36.54 -83.03
CA ASP A 135 68.95 -36.47 -84.23
C ASP A 135 67.48 -36.49 -83.79
N ASN A 136 66.61 -35.75 -84.49
CA ASN A 136 65.20 -35.57 -84.13
C ASN A 136 64.25 -36.59 -84.78
N ILE A 137 64.76 -37.42 -85.69
CA ILE A 137 64.00 -38.44 -86.43
C ILE A 137 64.70 -39.81 -86.47
N ARG A 138 65.92 -39.92 -85.94
CA ARG A 138 66.71 -41.17 -85.83
C ARG A 138 67.18 -41.37 -84.38
N GLY A 139 67.27 -42.62 -83.96
CA GLY A 139 67.86 -43.01 -82.66
C GLY A 139 69.06 -43.95 -82.83
N ILE A 140 69.69 -44.29 -81.71
CA ILE A 140 70.75 -45.31 -81.68
C ILE A 140 70.12 -46.70 -81.82
N LEU A 141 70.53 -47.46 -82.82
CA LEU A 141 70.19 -48.88 -82.95
C LEU A 141 71.30 -49.75 -82.36
N PHE A 142 71.12 -50.20 -81.12
CA PHE A 142 72.02 -51.15 -80.47
C PHE A 142 72.03 -52.51 -81.22
N PRO A 143 73.09 -53.33 -81.06
CA PRO A 143 73.12 -54.68 -81.61
C PRO A 143 71.87 -55.47 -81.21
N ARG A 144 71.15 -55.95 -82.22
CA ARG A 144 69.91 -56.72 -82.08
C ARG A 144 70.23 -58.19 -82.26
N ILE A 145 70.16 -58.96 -81.18
CA ILE A 145 70.39 -60.41 -81.23
C ILE A 145 69.25 -61.15 -80.52
N PRO A 146 68.79 -62.30 -81.05
CA PRO A 146 67.69 -63.07 -80.46
C PRO A 146 68.13 -63.88 -79.24
N THR A 147 69.43 -64.15 -79.10
CA THR A 147 70.03 -64.73 -77.90
C THR A 147 71.37 -64.05 -77.66
N THR A 148 71.70 -63.88 -76.39
CA THR A 148 72.99 -63.41 -75.86
C THR A 148 74.14 -64.40 -76.14
N ASP A 149 73.83 -65.68 -76.37
CA ASP A 149 74.82 -66.74 -76.59
C ASP A 149 75.64 -66.55 -77.88
N ASN A 150 75.14 -65.72 -78.80
CA ASN A 150 75.84 -65.33 -80.01
C ASN A 150 77.05 -64.39 -79.75
N ILE A 151 77.23 -63.90 -78.52
CA ILE A 151 78.41 -63.14 -78.09
C ILE A 151 79.22 -64.01 -77.13
N ILE A 152 80.26 -64.64 -77.65
CA ILE A 152 81.04 -65.68 -76.96
C ILE A 152 81.96 -65.09 -75.87
N THR A 153 82.30 -63.81 -75.97
CA THR A 153 83.15 -63.06 -75.00
C THR A 153 82.64 -61.62 -74.83
N PRO A 154 81.56 -61.39 -74.07
CA PRO A 154 81.04 -60.04 -73.84
C PRO A 154 81.86 -59.29 -72.77
N ASP A 155 82.20 -58.02 -73.05
CA ASP A 155 82.82 -57.13 -72.06
C ASP A 155 81.77 -56.53 -71.10
N THR A 156 82.21 -56.21 -69.88
CA THR A 156 81.39 -55.51 -68.88
C THR A 156 80.90 -54.16 -69.42
N GLY A 157 79.59 -53.93 -69.34
CA GLY A 157 78.94 -52.72 -69.86
C GLY A 157 78.46 -52.84 -71.31
N LEU A 158 78.68 -53.97 -72.00
CA LEU A 158 78.13 -54.20 -73.32
C LEU A 158 76.59 -54.24 -73.27
N ILE A 159 75.93 -53.34 -74.01
CA ILE A 159 74.47 -53.24 -74.10
C ILE A 159 73.99 -53.80 -75.44
N ILE A 160 72.96 -54.65 -75.39
CA ILE A 160 72.22 -55.13 -76.57
C ILE A 160 70.73 -54.79 -76.44
N TYR A 161 70.01 -54.92 -77.55
CA TYR A 161 68.58 -55.16 -77.51
C TYR A 161 68.32 -56.64 -77.82
N ASN A 162 67.84 -57.41 -76.83
CA ASN A 162 67.50 -58.80 -77.04
C ASN A 162 66.14 -58.89 -77.76
N THR A 163 66.15 -59.34 -79.01
CA THR A 163 64.93 -59.35 -79.86
C THR A 163 63.95 -60.46 -79.56
N SER A 164 64.31 -61.45 -78.73
CA SER A 164 63.38 -62.52 -78.33
C SER A 164 62.52 -62.12 -77.13
N ILE A 165 63.10 -61.37 -76.17
CA ILE A 165 62.38 -60.85 -74.99
C ILE A 165 61.93 -59.38 -75.15
N ASN A 166 62.35 -58.70 -76.22
CA ASN A 166 62.05 -57.30 -76.51
C ASN A 166 62.48 -56.31 -75.42
N ARG A 167 63.65 -56.53 -74.81
CA ARG A 167 64.19 -55.68 -73.75
C ARG A 167 65.66 -55.31 -74.00
N PHE A 168 66.06 -54.17 -73.43
CA PHE A 168 67.47 -53.85 -73.28
C PHE A 168 68.08 -54.70 -72.17
N THR A 169 69.22 -55.32 -72.48
CA THR A 169 70.05 -56.03 -71.50
C THR A 169 71.49 -55.55 -71.59
N TYR A 170 72.18 -55.53 -70.46
CA TYR A 170 73.62 -55.24 -70.41
C TYR A 170 74.37 -56.41 -69.76
N TYR A 171 75.60 -56.67 -70.20
CA TYR A 171 76.47 -57.63 -69.55
C TYR A 171 77.16 -56.98 -68.35
N ASN A 172 76.97 -57.51 -67.15
CA ASN A 172 77.52 -56.93 -65.92
C ASN A 172 78.94 -57.43 -65.56
N GLY A 173 79.59 -58.16 -66.48
CA GLY A 173 80.86 -58.85 -66.24
C GLY A 173 80.71 -60.30 -65.77
N SER A 174 79.48 -60.80 -65.57
CA SER A 174 79.21 -62.21 -65.26
C SER A 174 77.96 -62.74 -65.95
N ALA A 175 76.91 -61.93 -66.06
CA ALA A 175 75.63 -62.30 -66.66
C ALA A 175 74.99 -61.11 -67.41
N TRP A 176 74.00 -61.42 -68.25
CA TRP A 176 73.16 -60.43 -68.91
C TRP A 176 71.97 -60.05 -68.01
N ILE A 177 71.79 -58.75 -67.77
CA ILE A 177 70.82 -58.20 -66.82
C ILE A 177 69.81 -57.31 -67.56
N GLU A 178 68.51 -57.47 -67.28
CA GLU A 178 67.44 -56.61 -67.79
C GLU A 178 67.36 -55.25 -67.09
N LEU A 179 67.02 -54.21 -67.84
CA LEU A 179 66.75 -52.86 -67.33
C LEU A 179 65.22 -52.65 -67.17
N CYS A 180 64.67 -52.93 -65.99
CA CYS A 180 63.24 -52.73 -65.67
C CYS A 180 63.04 -52.12 -64.28
N ALA A 181 62.03 -51.25 -64.13
CA ALA A 181 61.79 -50.42 -62.95
C ALA A 181 60.61 -50.90 -62.08
N THR A 182 60.61 -50.53 -60.80
CA THR A 182 59.45 -50.60 -59.88
C THR A 182 59.42 -49.36 -58.97
N SER A 183 58.22 -48.94 -58.55
CA SER A 183 57.99 -47.68 -57.84
C SER A 183 57.16 -47.87 -56.56
N ALA A 184 57.66 -47.26 -55.47
CA ALA A 184 57.01 -47.01 -54.17
C ALA A 184 56.48 -48.22 -53.35
N VAL A 185 57.01 -48.36 -52.13
CA VAL A 185 56.51 -49.28 -51.08
C VAL A 185 55.99 -48.44 -49.91
N GLY A 186 54.79 -48.75 -49.40
CA GLY A 186 54.21 -48.09 -48.22
C GLY A 186 54.77 -48.62 -46.90
N VAL A 187 54.56 -47.87 -45.82
CA VAL A 187 54.78 -48.36 -44.45
C VAL A 187 53.70 -49.38 -44.07
N SER A 188 54.08 -50.37 -43.27
CA SER A 188 53.27 -51.57 -42.96
C SER A 188 52.00 -51.27 -42.15
N GLY A 189 50.85 -51.84 -42.56
CA GLY A 189 49.74 -52.04 -41.63
C GLY A 189 48.32 -52.16 -42.21
N ALA A 190 48.03 -51.62 -43.39
CA ALA A 190 46.66 -51.63 -43.95
C ALA A 190 46.65 -51.74 -45.48
N THR A 191 45.87 -52.70 -46.00
CA THR A 191 45.57 -52.84 -47.43
C THR A 191 44.28 -52.12 -47.78
N GLY A 192 44.37 -50.82 -48.05
CA GLY A 192 43.27 -50.03 -48.62
C GLY A 192 43.39 -49.95 -50.14
N SER A 193 42.31 -50.28 -50.86
CA SER A 193 42.22 -50.04 -52.30
C SER A 193 41.72 -48.61 -52.56
N GLN A 194 42.45 -47.86 -53.39
CA GLN A 194 41.97 -46.58 -53.94
C GLN A 194 41.10 -46.89 -55.16
N SER A 195 39.78 -46.70 -55.05
CA SER A 195 38.88 -46.72 -56.21
C SER A 195 38.58 -45.28 -56.67
N SER A 196 37.91 -45.13 -57.81
CA SER A 196 37.36 -43.85 -58.26
C SER A 196 36.17 -43.34 -57.41
N GLU A 197 35.76 -44.09 -56.40
CA GLU A 197 34.49 -43.91 -55.67
C GLU A 197 34.72 -43.55 -54.18
N GLY A 198 35.92 -43.74 -53.65
CA GLY A 198 36.27 -43.40 -52.27
C GLY A 198 37.51 -44.13 -51.76
N GLY A 199 37.94 -43.79 -50.55
CA GLY A 199 38.99 -44.51 -49.82
C GLY A 199 38.41 -45.49 -48.81
N ALA A 200 38.83 -46.75 -48.86
CA ALA A 200 38.45 -47.77 -47.87
C ALA A 200 39.58 -48.02 -46.86
N ILE A 201 39.24 -48.09 -45.57
CA ILE A 201 40.11 -48.53 -44.48
C ILE A 201 39.45 -49.73 -43.80
N ASN A 202 39.84 -50.93 -44.21
CA ASN A 202 39.37 -52.19 -43.65
C ASN A 202 40.47 -53.27 -43.71
N THR A 203 40.19 -54.42 -43.10
CA THR A 203 41.11 -55.58 -43.08
C THR A 203 40.75 -56.67 -44.10
N SER A 204 39.62 -56.55 -44.79
CA SER A 204 39.12 -57.51 -45.79
C SER A 204 39.60 -57.20 -47.21
N GLY A 205 40.04 -55.97 -47.48
CA GLY A 205 40.40 -55.48 -48.82
C GLY A 205 39.19 -55.02 -49.64
N ASP A 206 38.01 -54.90 -49.02
CA ASP A 206 36.79 -54.45 -49.71
C ASP A 206 36.93 -53.01 -50.21
N ALA A 207 36.36 -52.71 -51.38
CA ALA A 207 36.27 -51.35 -51.88
C ALA A 207 35.28 -50.52 -51.04
N ALA A 208 35.45 -49.19 -51.04
CA ALA A 208 34.53 -48.29 -50.36
C ALA A 208 33.14 -48.38 -50.99
N HIS A 209 32.08 -48.34 -50.18
CA HIS A 209 30.72 -48.24 -50.71
C HIS A 209 30.58 -46.97 -51.57
N PHE A 210 29.92 -47.06 -52.73
CA PHE A 210 29.85 -45.98 -53.73
C PHE A 210 29.22 -44.65 -53.24
N SER A 211 28.62 -44.65 -52.04
CA SER A 211 28.07 -43.45 -51.38
C SER A 211 28.98 -42.87 -50.29
N ALA A 212 30.18 -43.42 -50.09
CA ALA A 212 31.09 -43.11 -48.98
C ALA A 212 32.48 -42.68 -49.50
N MET A 213 32.80 -41.40 -49.34
CA MET A 213 34.13 -40.87 -49.68
C MET A 213 35.25 -41.44 -48.77
N LEU A 214 34.89 -41.83 -47.55
CA LEU A 214 35.70 -42.61 -46.63
C LEU A 214 34.82 -43.71 -46.03
N ASP A 215 35.18 -44.97 -46.26
CA ASP A 215 34.52 -46.15 -45.71
C ASP A 215 35.46 -46.85 -44.72
N VAL A 216 35.00 -47.07 -43.49
CA VAL A 216 35.81 -47.66 -42.41
C VAL A 216 35.05 -48.84 -41.81
N SER A 217 35.53 -50.05 -42.06
CA SER A 217 34.89 -51.28 -41.59
C SER A 217 35.89 -52.21 -40.90
N SER A 218 35.49 -52.70 -39.73
CA SER A 218 36.26 -53.66 -38.93
C SER A 218 35.32 -54.41 -37.98
N SER A 219 35.65 -55.67 -37.69
CA SER A 219 34.91 -56.51 -36.74
C SER A 219 35.48 -56.49 -35.32
N ASN A 220 36.63 -55.85 -35.11
CA ASN A 220 37.39 -55.91 -33.85
C ASN A 220 38.16 -54.63 -33.48
N THR A 221 38.15 -53.61 -34.33
CA THR A 221 38.74 -52.28 -34.07
C THR A 221 37.76 -51.17 -34.44
N GLY A 222 38.04 -49.93 -34.04
CA GLY A 222 37.18 -48.78 -34.33
C GLY A 222 37.98 -47.52 -34.67
N MET A 223 37.29 -46.50 -35.18
CA MET A 223 37.89 -45.21 -35.52
C MET A 223 38.14 -44.37 -34.26
N LEU A 224 39.37 -43.90 -34.07
CA LEU A 224 39.73 -42.95 -33.01
C LEU A 224 39.77 -41.52 -33.58
N ILE A 225 38.77 -40.71 -33.25
CA ILE A 225 38.73 -39.28 -33.60
C ILE A 225 39.69 -38.45 -32.70
N PRO A 226 40.02 -37.19 -33.06
CA PRO A 226 40.90 -36.35 -32.25
C PRO A 226 40.38 -36.17 -30.82
N ARG A 227 41.23 -36.43 -29.81
CA ARG A 227 40.87 -36.38 -28.38
C ARG A 227 41.52 -35.17 -27.71
N LEU A 228 40.72 -34.13 -27.47
CA LEU A 228 41.18 -32.82 -27.00
C LEU A 228 40.58 -32.49 -25.63
N TYR A 229 41.32 -31.77 -24.79
CA TYR A 229 40.76 -31.09 -23.62
C TYR A 229 40.03 -29.83 -24.11
N THR A 230 39.09 -29.32 -23.32
CA THR A 230 38.28 -28.11 -23.57
C THR A 230 39.13 -26.92 -24.00
N THR A 231 40.32 -26.76 -23.41
CA THR A 231 41.32 -25.75 -23.77
C THR A 231 41.91 -26.00 -25.15
N GLU A 232 42.52 -27.17 -25.38
CA GLU A 232 43.09 -27.59 -26.67
C GLU A 232 42.05 -27.48 -27.82
N ARG A 233 40.79 -27.81 -27.51
CA ARG A 233 39.61 -27.79 -28.40
C ARG A 233 39.10 -26.37 -28.69
N ASN A 234 39.38 -25.41 -27.81
CA ASN A 234 39.09 -23.99 -28.04
C ASN A 234 40.17 -23.29 -28.88
N ASP A 235 41.43 -23.77 -28.80
CA ASP A 235 42.57 -23.18 -29.51
C ASP A 235 42.63 -23.55 -31.00
N ILE A 236 41.91 -24.60 -31.44
CA ILE A 236 41.83 -24.97 -32.86
C ILE A 236 40.91 -24.03 -33.64
N LYS A 237 41.34 -23.67 -34.86
CA LYS A 237 40.52 -22.94 -35.84
C LYS A 237 39.45 -23.86 -36.42
N ALA A 238 38.39 -24.07 -35.66
CA ALA A 238 37.30 -24.97 -36.00
C ALA A 238 36.55 -24.55 -37.28
N VAL A 239 36.06 -25.53 -38.01
CA VAL A 239 35.24 -25.36 -39.23
C VAL A 239 33.98 -26.21 -39.11
N VAL A 240 32.91 -25.82 -39.83
CA VAL A 240 31.62 -26.51 -39.77
C VAL A 240 31.79 -28.00 -40.10
N GLY A 241 31.27 -28.88 -39.23
CA GLY A 241 31.36 -30.33 -39.36
C GLY A 241 32.62 -30.97 -38.77
N LEU A 242 33.51 -30.19 -38.13
CA LEU A 242 34.66 -30.75 -37.41
C LEU A 242 34.20 -31.47 -36.13
N THR A 243 34.52 -32.76 -36.00
CA THR A 243 34.12 -33.61 -34.86
C THR A 243 35.34 -34.06 -34.05
N ILE A 244 35.23 -34.00 -32.72
CA ILE A 244 36.26 -34.38 -31.75
C ILE A 244 35.65 -35.15 -30.58
N TYR A 245 36.49 -35.77 -29.75
CA TYR A 245 36.11 -36.28 -28.43
C TYR A 245 36.72 -35.38 -27.35
N ASN A 246 35.88 -34.77 -26.51
CA ASN A 246 36.33 -33.88 -25.44
C ASN A 246 36.63 -34.70 -24.16
N LYS A 247 37.89 -34.68 -23.75
CA LYS A 247 38.40 -35.44 -22.59
C LYS A 247 37.93 -34.91 -21.24
N ASP A 248 37.47 -33.66 -21.13
CA ASP A 248 37.04 -33.10 -19.84
C ASP A 248 35.61 -33.51 -19.47
N ASN A 249 34.71 -33.55 -20.48
CA ASN A 249 33.30 -33.90 -20.28
C ASN A 249 32.96 -35.32 -20.80
N ASN A 250 33.91 -36.02 -21.41
CA ASN A 250 33.79 -37.36 -22.00
C ASN A 250 32.77 -37.50 -23.14
N THR A 251 32.44 -36.40 -23.84
CA THR A 251 31.46 -36.42 -24.93
C THR A 251 32.11 -36.30 -26.31
N ILE A 252 31.44 -36.83 -27.34
CA ILE A 252 31.71 -36.45 -28.72
C ILE A 252 31.11 -35.07 -28.96
N GLU A 253 31.89 -34.15 -29.53
CA GLU A 253 31.45 -32.80 -29.87
C GLU A 253 31.71 -32.48 -31.34
N TYR A 254 30.87 -31.65 -31.94
CA TYR A 254 31.04 -31.14 -33.29
C TYR A 254 30.92 -29.61 -33.32
N TYR A 255 31.64 -28.97 -34.26
CA TYR A 255 31.53 -27.53 -34.50
C TYR A 255 30.52 -27.25 -35.60
N ASN A 256 29.51 -26.42 -35.33
CA ASN A 256 28.42 -26.14 -36.29
C ASN A 256 28.58 -24.79 -37.03
N GLY A 257 29.61 -24.00 -36.71
CA GLY A 257 29.81 -22.64 -37.24
C GLY A 257 29.57 -21.51 -36.23
N SER A 258 28.77 -21.74 -35.18
CA SER A 258 28.58 -20.80 -34.07
C SER A 258 29.28 -21.23 -32.78
N GLY A 259 29.59 -22.51 -32.62
CA GLY A 259 30.26 -23.04 -31.43
C GLY A 259 30.44 -24.56 -31.48
N TRP A 260 30.94 -25.10 -30.38
CA TRP A 260 31.06 -26.54 -30.15
C TRP A 260 29.80 -27.07 -29.43
N TYR A 261 29.23 -28.15 -29.97
CA TYR A 261 28.00 -28.77 -29.49
C TYR A 261 28.25 -30.26 -29.23
N LYS A 262 27.70 -30.80 -28.14
CA LYS A 262 27.69 -32.24 -27.91
C LYS A 262 26.89 -32.94 -29.02
N LEU A 263 27.31 -34.15 -29.39
CA LEU A 263 26.52 -35.07 -30.23
C LEU A 263 25.47 -35.83 -29.41
N GLU A 264 25.58 -35.79 -28.08
CA GLU A 264 24.73 -36.46 -27.11
C GLU A 264 23.81 -35.45 -26.40
N TYR A 265 22.58 -35.89 -26.11
CA TYR A 265 21.58 -35.11 -25.38
C TYR A 265 21.43 -35.65 -23.95
N ASP A 266 21.38 -34.75 -22.97
CA ASP A 266 21.19 -35.12 -21.56
C ASP A 266 19.71 -35.50 -21.30
N ALA A 267 19.47 -36.66 -20.66
CA ALA A 267 18.14 -37.11 -20.27
C ALA A 267 17.50 -36.19 -19.21
N PRO A 268 16.16 -36.05 -19.17
CA PRO A 268 15.50 -35.18 -18.21
C PRO A 268 15.76 -35.65 -16.77
N SER A 269 16.11 -34.70 -15.89
CA SER A 269 16.42 -34.93 -14.49
C SER A 269 15.90 -33.79 -13.64
N ILE A 270 15.22 -34.09 -12.52
CA ILE A 270 14.69 -33.10 -11.58
C ILE A 270 15.73 -32.84 -10.50
N THR A 271 16.27 -31.62 -10.45
CA THR A 271 17.29 -31.19 -9.49
C THR A 271 16.70 -30.53 -8.25
N ILE A 272 15.48 -29.99 -8.34
CA ILE A 272 14.72 -29.45 -7.20
C ILE A 272 13.28 -29.97 -7.27
N GLN A 273 12.89 -30.72 -6.25
CA GLN A 273 11.52 -31.21 -6.03
C GLN A 273 10.59 -30.05 -5.63
N PRO A 274 9.28 -30.13 -5.94
CA PRO A 274 8.35 -29.11 -5.51
C PRO A 274 8.14 -29.21 -3.99
N THR A 275 7.97 -28.06 -3.33
CA THR A 275 7.66 -27.98 -1.90
C THR A 275 6.24 -27.51 -1.68
N ASN A 276 5.72 -27.68 -0.46
CA ASN A 276 4.45 -27.09 -0.07
C ASN A 276 4.53 -25.55 -0.18
N PRO A 277 3.57 -24.87 -0.85
CA PRO A 277 3.43 -23.43 -0.79
C PRO A 277 2.93 -23.00 0.61
N GLU A 278 2.96 -21.70 0.87
CA GLU A 278 2.29 -21.12 2.04
C GLU A 278 0.79 -21.45 2.03
N ALA A 279 0.23 -21.77 3.20
CA ALA A 279 -1.17 -22.10 3.34
C ALA A 279 -2.04 -20.86 3.05
N VAL A 280 -3.06 -21.02 2.21
CA VAL A 280 -3.99 -19.93 1.86
C VAL A 280 -5.40 -20.22 2.37
N CYS A 281 -6.23 -19.18 2.39
CA CYS A 281 -7.67 -19.35 2.62
C CYS A 281 -8.38 -19.73 1.31
N GLU A 282 -9.48 -20.47 1.40
CA GLU A 282 -10.25 -20.79 0.20
C GLU A 282 -10.72 -19.54 -0.56
N GLY A 283 -10.73 -19.61 -1.89
CA GLY A 283 -11.10 -18.50 -2.76
C GLY A 283 -10.10 -17.33 -2.77
N ALA A 284 -8.92 -17.45 -2.16
CA ALA A 284 -7.93 -16.37 -2.06
C ALA A 284 -6.50 -16.80 -2.39
N GLY A 285 -5.74 -15.86 -2.97
CA GLY A 285 -4.31 -16.02 -3.24
C GLY A 285 -3.96 -16.83 -4.48
N ALA A 286 -2.67 -17.02 -4.72
CA ALA A 286 -2.13 -17.78 -5.84
C ALA A 286 -0.93 -18.64 -5.41
N PRO A 287 -1.11 -19.64 -4.52
CA PRO A 287 -0.07 -20.61 -4.18
C PRO A 287 0.46 -21.30 -5.44
N SER A 288 1.76 -21.62 -5.46
CA SER A 288 2.41 -22.23 -6.61
C SER A 288 3.40 -23.32 -6.22
N PHE A 289 3.51 -24.32 -7.09
CA PHE A 289 4.48 -25.41 -7.03
C PHE A 289 5.48 -25.22 -8.16
N THR A 290 6.78 -25.29 -7.86
CA THR A 290 7.85 -25.12 -8.85
C THR A 290 8.79 -26.32 -8.82
N VAL A 291 9.18 -26.82 -9.99
CA VAL A 291 10.26 -27.79 -10.16
C VAL A 291 11.43 -27.15 -10.88
N THR A 292 12.66 -27.55 -10.54
CA THR A 292 13.83 -27.29 -11.39
C THR A 292 14.28 -28.60 -12.01
N ALA A 293 14.47 -28.59 -13.33
CA ALA A 293 14.89 -29.75 -14.09
C ALA A 293 15.87 -29.38 -15.19
N THR A 294 16.71 -30.33 -15.58
CA THR A 294 17.71 -30.24 -16.65
C THR A 294 17.46 -31.33 -17.68
N GLY A 295 17.76 -31.08 -18.95
CA GLY A 295 17.69 -32.06 -20.04
C GLY A 295 17.53 -31.38 -21.40
N ALA A 296 17.58 -32.14 -22.48
CA ALA A 296 17.33 -31.63 -23.83
C ALA A 296 15.83 -31.47 -24.12
N ASP A 297 15.44 -30.29 -24.61
CA ASP A 297 14.08 -29.91 -25.03
C ASP A 297 12.98 -30.34 -24.05
N ILE A 298 13.18 -30.05 -22.76
CA ILE A 298 12.28 -30.57 -21.72
C ILE A 298 10.88 -29.95 -21.77
N SER A 299 9.88 -30.80 -21.57
CA SER A 299 8.46 -30.45 -21.47
C SER A 299 7.88 -30.92 -20.15
N TYR A 300 7.02 -30.11 -19.55
CA TYR A 300 6.40 -30.38 -18.26
C TYR A 300 4.94 -30.83 -18.44
N GLN A 301 4.48 -31.74 -17.58
CA GLN A 301 3.07 -32.06 -17.39
C GLN A 301 2.81 -32.20 -15.89
N TRP A 302 2.09 -31.25 -15.31
CA TRP A 302 1.68 -31.31 -13.91
C TRP A 302 0.52 -32.29 -13.71
N GLN A 303 0.51 -32.95 -12.56
CA GLN A 303 -0.52 -33.88 -12.12
C GLN A 303 -0.97 -33.56 -10.70
N GLU A 304 -2.27 -33.70 -10.44
CA GLU A 304 -2.86 -33.64 -9.10
C GLU A 304 -3.21 -35.05 -8.60
N TYR A 305 -3.14 -35.27 -7.29
CA TYR A 305 -3.60 -36.47 -6.61
C TYR A 305 -4.82 -36.16 -5.75
N ILE A 306 -5.95 -36.76 -6.12
CA ILE A 306 -7.20 -36.73 -5.35
C ILE A 306 -7.44 -38.13 -4.77
N SER A 307 -7.63 -39.11 -5.66
CA SER A 307 -7.67 -40.55 -5.37
C SER A 307 -6.69 -41.35 -6.26
N SER A 308 -6.35 -40.79 -7.42
CA SER A 308 -5.31 -41.20 -8.35
C SER A 308 -4.58 -39.95 -8.86
N TRP A 309 -3.43 -40.14 -9.51
CA TRP A 309 -2.75 -39.06 -10.24
C TRP A 309 -3.45 -38.80 -11.58
N ASN A 310 -3.84 -37.54 -11.83
CA ASN A 310 -4.51 -37.11 -13.06
C ASN A 310 -3.76 -35.91 -13.68
N ASP A 311 -3.70 -35.84 -15.01
CA ASP A 311 -3.07 -34.72 -15.72
C ASP A 311 -3.87 -33.42 -15.57
N ILE A 312 -3.19 -32.37 -15.12
CA ILE A 312 -3.74 -31.03 -15.01
C ILE A 312 -3.68 -30.35 -16.38
N SER A 313 -4.78 -29.74 -16.79
CA SER A 313 -4.82 -28.83 -17.95
C SER A 313 -4.85 -27.38 -17.48
N THR A 314 -4.33 -26.45 -18.28
CA THR A 314 -4.41 -25.02 -17.97
C THR A 314 -5.85 -24.54 -18.18
N GLY A 315 -6.49 -24.05 -17.12
CA GLY A 315 -7.89 -23.65 -17.09
C GLY A 315 -8.48 -23.70 -15.67
N GLY A 316 -9.59 -22.99 -15.45
CA GLY A 316 -10.21 -22.89 -14.13
C GLY A 316 -9.28 -22.22 -13.12
N VAL A 317 -8.98 -22.89 -12.01
CA VAL A 317 -8.02 -22.43 -11.00
C VAL A 317 -6.55 -22.63 -11.42
N TYR A 318 -6.28 -23.47 -12.42
CA TYR A 318 -4.93 -23.92 -12.77
C TYR A 318 -4.29 -23.10 -13.90
N SER A 319 -3.04 -22.69 -13.70
CA SER A 319 -2.21 -22.01 -14.69
C SER A 319 -0.78 -22.54 -14.68
N GLY A 320 -0.12 -22.57 -15.85
CA GLY A 320 1.25 -23.07 -15.97
C GLY A 320 1.41 -24.59 -15.95
N ALA A 321 0.33 -25.35 -16.21
CA ALA A 321 0.31 -26.82 -16.11
C ALA A 321 1.29 -27.56 -17.04
N THR A 322 1.83 -26.88 -18.06
CA THR A 322 2.88 -27.38 -18.96
C THR A 322 4.19 -26.59 -18.84
N SER A 323 4.45 -25.98 -17.68
CA SER A 323 5.65 -25.18 -17.40
C SER A 323 6.34 -25.62 -16.09
N ALA A 324 7.53 -25.06 -15.81
CA ALA A 324 8.27 -25.34 -14.57
C ALA A 324 7.51 -24.94 -13.27
N THR A 325 6.50 -24.07 -13.36
CA THR A 325 5.70 -23.60 -12.23
C THR A 325 4.20 -23.76 -12.49
N LEU A 326 3.52 -24.54 -11.65
CA LEU A 326 2.06 -24.58 -11.57
C LEU A 326 1.59 -23.55 -10.54
N ALA A 327 0.71 -22.62 -10.93
CA ALA A 327 0.06 -21.70 -10.01
C ALA A 327 -1.44 -21.95 -9.94
N ILE A 328 -1.98 -21.96 -8.72
CA ILE A 328 -3.38 -22.28 -8.40
C ILE A 328 -4.03 -21.02 -7.86
N THR A 329 -4.87 -20.35 -8.66
CA THR A 329 -5.51 -19.09 -8.26
C THR A 329 -6.83 -19.35 -7.54
N ASN A 330 -7.00 -18.76 -6.36
CA ASN A 330 -8.22 -18.83 -5.55
C ASN A 330 -8.74 -20.28 -5.34
N PRO A 331 -7.92 -21.19 -4.77
CA PRO A 331 -8.27 -22.61 -4.63
C PRO A 331 -9.50 -22.82 -3.73
N THR A 332 -10.30 -23.85 -3.98
CA THR A 332 -11.47 -24.19 -3.16
C THR A 332 -11.07 -25.03 -1.94
N ALA A 333 -11.90 -25.07 -0.89
CA ALA A 333 -11.67 -25.92 0.28
C ALA A 333 -11.49 -27.41 -0.05
N ASP A 334 -12.17 -27.93 -1.08
CA ASP A 334 -12.05 -29.32 -1.51
C ASP A 334 -10.62 -29.70 -1.93
N MET A 335 -9.81 -28.72 -2.35
CA MET A 335 -8.42 -28.91 -2.76
C MET A 335 -7.44 -29.03 -1.58
N ASN A 336 -7.92 -28.88 -0.33
CA ASN A 336 -7.08 -29.00 0.85
C ASN A 336 -6.52 -30.43 0.99
N GLY A 337 -5.20 -30.55 1.05
CA GLY A 337 -4.49 -31.83 1.12
C GLY A 337 -4.27 -32.51 -0.23
N TYR A 338 -4.72 -31.94 -1.35
CA TYR A 338 -4.36 -32.44 -2.69
C TYR A 338 -2.84 -32.37 -2.86
N LYS A 339 -2.27 -33.39 -3.50
CA LYS A 339 -0.84 -33.44 -3.79
C LYS A 339 -0.55 -33.16 -5.25
N TYR A 340 0.63 -32.60 -5.51
CA TYR A 340 1.02 -32.14 -6.84
C TYR A 340 2.38 -32.74 -7.21
N ARG A 341 2.50 -33.21 -8.45
CA ARG A 341 3.76 -33.67 -9.02
C ARG A 341 3.91 -33.22 -10.46
N CYS A 342 5.13 -33.13 -10.95
CA CYS A 342 5.41 -32.84 -12.35
C CYS A 342 6.07 -34.05 -13.00
N ILE A 343 5.57 -34.42 -14.18
CA ILE A 343 6.29 -35.28 -15.14
C ILE A 343 7.14 -34.34 -15.99
N VAL A 344 8.43 -34.62 -16.12
CA VAL A 344 9.36 -33.93 -17.01
C VAL A 344 9.84 -34.92 -18.06
N SER A 345 9.40 -34.69 -19.29
CA SER A 345 9.87 -35.40 -20.49
C SER A 345 10.89 -34.55 -21.24
N GLY A 346 11.60 -35.13 -22.20
CA GLY A 346 12.50 -34.41 -23.11
C GLY A 346 12.84 -35.27 -24.32
N THR A 347 13.76 -34.80 -25.17
CA THR A 347 14.21 -35.52 -26.38
C THR A 347 14.79 -36.90 -26.07
N CYS A 348 15.38 -37.08 -24.89
CA CYS A 348 15.85 -38.37 -24.38
C CYS A 348 14.86 -39.00 -23.40
N SER A 349 14.60 -40.29 -23.58
CA SER A 349 13.83 -41.13 -22.64
C SER A 349 14.74 -41.75 -21.55
N PRO A 350 14.21 -42.11 -20.37
CA PRO A 350 12.81 -41.98 -19.94
C PRO A 350 12.49 -40.58 -19.40
N ALA A 351 11.19 -40.25 -19.35
CA ALA A 351 10.70 -39.12 -18.56
C ALA A 351 10.89 -39.38 -17.06
N VAL A 352 11.13 -38.32 -16.29
CA VAL A 352 11.23 -38.38 -14.82
C VAL A 352 10.01 -37.75 -14.17
N ILE A 353 9.66 -38.24 -12.97
CA ILE A 353 8.49 -37.78 -12.23
C ILE A 353 8.97 -37.24 -10.88
N SER A 354 8.46 -36.08 -10.47
CA SER A 354 8.75 -35.54 -9.14
C SER A 354 8.17 -36.44 -8.04
N ASP A 355 8.69 -36.33 -6.83
CA ASP A 355 8.43 -37.27 -5.72
C ASP A 355 6.95 -37.42 -5.30
N GLY A 356 6.11 -36.43 -5.62
CA GLY A 356 4.71 -36.37 -5.24
C GLY A 356 4.48 -36.11 -3.75
N SER A 357 5.47 -35.52 -3.07
CA SER A 357 5.35 -35.17 -1.65
C SER A 357 4.61 -33.85 -1.42
N ALA A 358 4.73 -32.91 -2.36
CA ALA A 358 4.18 -31.56 -2.26
C ALA A 358 2.64 -31.55 -2.15
N SER A 359 2.11 -30.89 -1.12
CA SER A 359 0.69 -30.80 -0.82
C SER A 359 0.21 -29.35 -0.70
N LEU A 360 -0.98 -29.05 -1.22
CA LEU A 360 -1.64 -27.78 -1.01
C LEU A 360 -2.36 -27.77 0.35
N THR A 361 -2.28 -26.66 1.09
CA THR A 361 -3.08 -26.42 2.30
C THR A 361 -4.03 -25.27 2.04
N VAL A 362 -5.34 -25.56 2.08
CA VAL A 362 -6.42 -24.58 1.92
C VAL A 362 -7.23 -24.56 3.21
N ASN A 363 -7.21 -23.43 3.90
CA ASN A 363 -7.98 -23.20 5.09
C ASN A 363 -9.41 -22.75 4.72
N THR A 364 -10.42 -23.43 5.25
CA THR A 364 -11.83 -23.06 5.05
C THR A 364 -12.12 -21.69 5.66
N LEU A 365 -13.02 -20.94 5.02
CA LEU A 365 -13.52 -19.69 5.58
C LEU A 365 -14.50 -19.99 6.73
N PRO A 366 -14.53 -19.17 7.78
CA PRO A 366 -15.52 -19.29 8.83
C PRO A 366 -16.86 -18.74 8.33
N SER A 367 -17.98 -19.36 8.74
CA SER A 367 -19.30 -18.79 8.51
C SER A 367 -19.39 -17.37 9.10
N PRO A 368 -20.12 -16.44 8.43
CA PRO A 368 -20.38 -15.10 8.97
C PRO A 368 -20.94 -15.17 10.41
N PRO A 369 -20.54 -14.27 11.32
CA PRO A 369 -21.02 -14.30 12.70
C PRO A 369 -22.54 -14.27 12.80
N THR A 370 -23.10 -15.04 13.72
CA THR A 370 -24.54 -15.08 14.02
C THR A 370 -24.84 -14.43 15.37
N SER A 371 -26.12 -14.29 15.71
CA SER A 371 -26.58 -13.67 16.96
C SER A 371 -25.97 -12.29 17.25
N VAL A 372 -25.76 -11.50 16.20
CA VAL A 372 -25.13 -10.17 16.32
C VAL A 372 -26.05 -9.23 17.09
N THR A 373 -25.56 -8.65 18.18
CA THR A 373 -26.26 -7.66 19.00
C THR A 373 -25.58 -6.28 18.93
N PRO A 374 -26.34 -5.18 19.11
CA PRO A 374 -27.79 -5.13 19.26
C PRO A 374 -28.52 -5.61 18.00
N ASN A 375 -29.57 -6.43 18.18
CA ASN A 375 -30.34 -7.04 17.08
C ASN A 375 -31.66 -6.29 16.78
N SER A 376 -31.97 -5.31 17.61
CA SER A 376 -33.05 -4.34 17.49
C SER A 376 -32.47 -2.95 17.80
N GLY A 377 -33.10 -1.88 17.32
CA GLY A 377 -32.54 -0.52 17.45
C GLY A 377 -32.36 -0.12 18.91
N VAL A 378 -31.14 0.26 19.28
CA VAL A 378 -30.81 0.76 20.62
C VAL A 378 -30.54 2.27 20.54
N ALA A 379 -31.17 3.03 21.43
CA ALA A 379 -30.94 4.46 21.57
C ALA A 379 -30.05 4.73 22.80
N ILE A 380 -28.92 5.40 22.58
CA ILE A 380 -27.98 5.84 23.61
C ILE A 380 -27.76 7.34 23.52
N CYS A 381 -27.04 7.91 24.48
CA CYS A 381 -26.60 9.30 24.45
C CYS A 381 -25.20 9.39 23.82
N SER A 382 -24.86 10.53 23.23
CA SER A 382 -23.54 10.76 22.61
C SER A 382 -22.39 10.45 23.56
N GLY A 383 -21.54 9.49 23.19
CA GLY A 383 -20.38 9.06 23.97
C GLY A 383 -20.69 8.10 25.13
N VAL A 384 -21.94 7.66 25.31
CA VAL A 384 -22.29 6.61 26.27
C VAL A 384 -21.98 5.23 25.70
N SER A 385 -21.50 4.33 26.56
CA SER A 385 -21.11 2.97 26.16
C SER A 385 -22.33 2.07 25.87
N THR A 386 -22.22 1.24 24.83
CA THR A 386 -23.13 0.13 24.53
C THR A 386 -22.32 -1.11 24.13
N ASN A 387 -22.88 -2.31 24.34
CA ASN A 387 -22.22 -3.56 24.02
C ASN A 387 -22.62 -4.07 22.62
N LEU A 388 -21.61 -4.60 21.92
CA LEU A 388 -21.76 -5.39 20.70
C LEU A 388 -21.37 -6.84 21.03
N ASN A 389 -22.12 -7.82 20.56
CA ASN A 389 -21.79 -9.24 20.73
C ASN A 389 -22.06 -9.98 19.42
N ALA A 390 -21.31 -11.05 19.14
CA ALA A 390 -21.51 -11.90 17.98
C ALA A 390 -20.94 -13.30 18.23
N THR A 391 -21.55 -14.33 17.63
CA THR A 391 -21.18 -15.73 17.80
C THR A 391 -20.56 -16.30 16.52
N SER A 392 -19.34 -16.83 16.64
CA SER A 392 -18.70 -17.68 15.63
C SER A 392 -17.74 -18.63 16.35
N ALA A 393 -18.23 -19.83 16.68
CA ALA A 393 -17.54 -20.76 17.57
C ALA A 393 -16.12 -21.11 17.08
N GLY A 394 -15.13 -20.98 17.97
CA GLY A 394 -13.71 -21.22 17.66
C GLY A 394 -12.99 -20.05 16.96
N ASN A 395 -13.70 -18.98 16.60
CA ASN A 395 -13.15 -17.84 15.87
C ASN A 395 -13.07 -16.57 16.73
N THR A 396 -12.23 -15.62 16.32
CA THR A 396 -12.20 -14.25 16.86
C THR A 396 -13.16 -13.38 16.06
N ILE A 397 -13.90 -12.50 16.72
CA ILE A 397 -14.74 -11.50 16.07
C ILE A 397 -13.94 -10.20 15.90
N TYR A 398 -13.85 -9.70 14.67
CA TYR A 398 -13.32 -8.36 14.37
C TYR A 398 -14.50 -7.42 14.12
N TRP A 399 -14.45 -6.25 14.73
CA TRP A 399 -15.50 -5.23 14.65
C TRP A 399 -15.10 -4.09 13.74
N TYR A 400 -16.08 -3.56 12.99
CA TYR A 400 -15.94 -2.44 12.07
C TYR A 400 -17.17 -1.52 12.14
N SER A 401 -17.02 -0.25 11.75
CA SER A 401 -18.10 0.73 11.55
C SER A 401 -18.60 0.82 10.10
N VAL A 402 -18.07 -0.02 9.20
CA VAL A 402 -18.41 -0.06 7.77
C VAL A 402 -18.62 -1.49 7.27
N SER A 403 -19.52 -1.65 6.29
CA SER A 403 -19.92 -2.96 5.75
C SER A 403 -18.82 -3.68 4.98
N THR A 404 -17.91 -2.93 4.37
CA THR A 404 -16.78 -3.43 3.58
C THR A 404 -15.55 -2.54 3.78
N ALA A 405 -14.35 -3.11 3.62
CA ALA A 405 -13.07 -2.43 3.87
C ALA A 405 -13.00 -1.76 5.28
N GLY A 406 -12.29 -0.64 5.39
CA GLY A 406 -12.14 0.11 6.64
C GLY A 406 -11.15 -0.50 7.65
N THR A 407 -10.83 0.27 8.68
CA THR A 407 -10.00 -0.16 9.81
C THR A 407 -10.83 -0.93 10.84
N ILE A 408 -10.22 -1.94 11.45
CA ILE A 408 -10.77 -2.59 12.63
C ILE A 408 -10.90 -1.57 13.78
N ILE A 409 -12.03 -1.58 14.49
CA ILE A 409 -12.22 -0.77 15.71
C ILE A 409 -11.87 -1.53 16.99
N GLY A 410 -11.98 -2.86 16.96
CA GLY A 410 -11.56 -3.75 18.03
C GLY A 410 -11.89 -5.22 17.75
N THR A 411 -11.58 -6.08 18.71
CA THR A 411 -11.81 -7.53 18.65
C THR A 411 -12.49 -8.04 19.91
N SER A 412 -13.31 -9.08 19.79
CA SER A 412 -13.73 -9.92 20.93
C SER A 412 -13.65 -11.40 20.61
N ALA A 413 -13.61 -12.24 21.64
CA ALA A 413 -13.88 -13.65 21.48
C ALA A 413 -15.36 -13.87 21.13
N SER A 414 -15.66 -14.98 20.44
CA SER A 414 -17.04 -15.38 20.16
C SER A 414 -17.92 -15.34 21.42
N ALA A 415 -19.17 -14.89 21.27
CA ALA A 415 -20.15 -14.74 22.33
C ALA A 415 -19.75 -13.79 23.48
N THR A 416 -18.70 -12.96 23.31
CA THR A 416 -18.18 -12.04 24.34
C THR A 416 -18.42 -10.58 23.95
N ASP A 417 -18.88 -9.78 24.91
CA ASP A 417 -19.19 -8.36 24.71
C ASP A 417 -17.95 -7.52 24.37
N TYR A 418 -18.12 -6.64 23.39
CA TYR A 418 -17.18 -5.59 23.02
C TYR A 418 -17.90 -4.23 23.13
N PHE A 419 -17.31 -3.29 23.86
CA PHE A 419 -17.96 -2.01 24.19
C PHE A 419 -17.56 -0.88 23.26
N VAL A 420 -18.53 -0.07 22.83
CA VAL A 420 -18.36 1.09 21.94
C VAL A 420 -19.12 2.30 22.46
N SER A 421 -18.59 3.50 22.23
CA SER A 421 -19.15 4.77 22.71
C SER A 421 -19.29 5.81 21.58
N PRO A 422 -20.16 5.58 20.57
CA PRO A 422 -20.25 6.48 19.41
C PRO A 422 -20.88 7.84 19.76
N THR A 423 -20.49 8.85 18.99
CA THR A 423 -21.05 10.22 19.05
C THR A 423 -22.03 10.51 17.91
N THR A 424 -22.20 9.59 16.96
CA THR A 424 -23.13 9.67 15.83
C THR A 424 -23.83 8.33 15.60
N ASN A 425 -25.02 8.35 15.00
CA ASN A 425 -25.74 7.13 14.58
C ASN A 425 -24.81 6.19 13.81
N THR A 426 -24.64 4.95 14.30
CA THR A 426 -23.65 4.01 13.76
C THR A 426 -24.22 2.59 13.69
N THR A 427 -24.02 1.93 12.57
CA THR A 427 -24.21 0.48 12.42
C THR A 427 -22.84 -0.17 12.46
N TYR A 428 -22.69 -1.22 13.26
CA TYR A 428 -21.45 -1.97 13.38
C TYR A 428 -21.54 -3.29 12.62
N TYR A 429 -20.39 -3.86 12.30
CA TYR A 429 -20.27 -5.05 11.47
C TYR A 429 -19.27 -6.01 12.10
N ALA A 430 -19.70 -7.26 12.30
CA ALA A 430 -18.91 -8.36 12.83
C ALA A 430 -18.35 -9.23 11.68
N GLU A 431 -17.06 -9.51 11.72
CA GLU A 431 -16.33 -10.40 10.81
C GLU A 431 -15.72 -11.55 11.62
N ALA A 432 -15.87 -12.81 11.20
CA ALA A 432 -15.24 -13.94 11.88
C ALA A 432 -13.84 -14.20 11.31
N ILE A 433 -12.84 -14.36 12.18
CA ILE A 433 -11.44 -14.66 11.82
C ILE A 433 -11.04 -15.99 12.48
N THR A 434 -10.61 -16.96 11.67
CA THR A 434 -10.04 -18.23 12.17
C THR A 434 -8.68 -18.02 12.83
N THR A 435 -8.22 -19.01 13.60
CA THR A 435 -6.84 -19.04 14.11
C THR A 435 -5.77 -19.04 13.02
N THR A 436 -6.12 -19.45 11.80
CA THR A 436 -5.28 -19.41 10.59
C THR A 436 -5.39 -18.09 9.80
N GLY A 437 -6.17 -17.12 10.28
CA GLY A 437 -6.29 -15.79 9.68
C GLY A 437 -7.37 -15.62 8.60
N CYS A 438 -8.15 -16.66 8.31
CA CYS A 438 -9.20 -16.63 7.30
C CYS A 438 -10.45 -15.90 7.78
N ARG A 439 -10.95 -14.98 6.94
CA ARG A 439 -12.04 -14.04 7.23
C ARG A 439 -13.35 -14.51 6.64
N SER A 440 -14.47 -14.40 7.36
CA SER A 440 -15.78 -14.73 6.81
C SER A 440 -16.09 -13.96 5.53
N ALA A 441 -16.69 -14.63 4.54
CA ALA A 441 -16.93 -14.08 3.20
C ALA A 441 -17.78 -12.80 3.20
N THR A 442 -18.60 -12.62 4.23
CA THR A 442 -19.35 -11.38 4.50
C THR A 442 -19.22 -11.00 5.97
N ARG A 443 -19.50 -9.73 6.28
CA ARG A 443 -19.73 -9.26 7.65
C ARG A 443 -21.22 -9.28 7.98
N THR A 444 -21.56 -9.56 9.24
CA THR A 444 -22.93 -9.49 9.74
C THR A 444 -23.14 -8.17 10.47
N ALA A 445 -24.17 -7.40 10.11
CA ALA A 445 -24.46 -6.10 10.70
C ALA A 445 -25.19 -6.21 12.05
N THR A 446 -24.96 -5.24 12.94
CA THR A 446 -25.86 -4.93 14.05
C THR A 446 -27.12 -4.21 13.54
N ALA A 447 -28.14 -4.10 14.38
CA ALA A 447 -29.11 -3.02 14.25
C ALA A 447 -28.43 -1.65 14.45
N LEU A 448 -29.11 -0.57 14.03
CA LEU A 448 -28.62 0.79 14.18
C LEU A 448 -28.52 1.17 15.67
N VAL A 449 -27.33 1.61 16.10
CA VAL A 449 -27.15 2.33 17.36
C VAL A 449 -27.47 3.79 17.09
N THR A 450 -28.61 4.25 17.61
CA THR A 450 -29.06 5.64 17.51
C THR A 450 -28.44 6.46 18.63
N VAL A 451 -27.82 7.58 18.29
CA VAL A 451 -27.14 8.46 19.22
C VAL A 451 -27.93 9.76 19.39
N ASN A 452 -28.50 9.93 20.57
CA ASN A 452 -29.15 11.17 20.99
C ASN A 452 -28.10 12.16 21.49
N VAL A 453 -28.11 13.37 20.94
CA VAL A 453 -27.25 14.46 21.41
C VAL A 453 -27.81 14.99 22.72
N ILE A 454 -26.93 15.16 23.72
CA ILE A 454 -27.28 15.77 25.01
C ILE A 454 -27.60 17.26 24.75
N PRO A 455 -28.67 17.83 25.35
CA PRO A 455 -28.99 19.25 25.16
C PRO A 455 -27.82 20.17 25.55
N THR A 456 -27.63 21.22 24.77
CA THR A 456 -26.47 22.11 24.85
C THR A 456 -26.54 23.12 26.00
N ALA A 457 -27.75 23.52 26.39
CA ALA A 457 -27.99 24.47 27.47
C ALA A 457 -28.62 23.78 28.70
N SER A 458 -28.17 24.18 29.89
CA SER A 458 -28.82 23.81 31.16
C SER A 458 -29.87 24.89 31.53
N PRO A 459 -31.16 24.54 31.68
CA PRO A 459 -32.23 25.51 31.91
C PRO A 459 -32.17 26.06 33.34
N ALA A 460 -32.30 27.39 33.47
CA ALA A 460 -32.46 28.05 34.76
C ALA A 460 -33.90 27.93 35.26
N ALA A 461 -34.06 27.67 36.56
CA ALA A 461 -35.35 27.78 37.23
C ALA A 461 -35.62 29.23 37.66
N TYR A 462 -36.89 29.61 37.74
CA TYR A 462 -37.35 30.91 38.24
C TYR A 462 -38.61 30.73 39.09
N HIS A 463 -38.74 31.53 40.16
CA HIS A 463 -40.02 31.74 40.84
C HIS A 463 -40.59 33.09 40.36
N THR A 464 -41.90 33.11 40.04
CA THR A 464 -42.55 34.24 39.36
C THR A 464 -43.82 34.75 40.04
N GLU A 465 -44.30 34.07 41.08
CA GLU A 465 -45.50 34.47 41.83
C GLU A 465 -45.12 35.44 42.96
N THR A 466 -45.15 36.75 42.69
CA THR A 466 -45.07 37.76 43.76
C THR A 466 -46.36 37.74 44.60
N ASN A 467 -46.24 37.70 45.92
CA ASN A 467 -47.31 37.42 46.89
C ASN A 467 -47.73 35.93 46.91
N GLN A 468 -46.84 35.06 47.40
CA GLN A 468 -47.10 33.64 47.65
C GLN A 468 -48.20 33.44 48.72
N LEU A 469 -49.46 33.34 48.28
CA LEU A 469 -50.65 33.18 49.15
C LEU A 469 -50.99 31.72 49.51
N THR A 470 -50.27 30.73 48.97
CA THR A 470 -50.50 29.30 49.25
C THR A 470 -49.24 28.57 49.72
N THR A 471 -49.41 27.36 50.25
CA THR A 471 -48.28 26.48 50.63
C THR A 471 -47.65 25.74 49.45
N ASN A 472 -48.11 26.01 48.22
CA ASN A 472 -47.64 25.40 46.99
C ASN A 472 -46.83 26.42 46.17
N VAL A 473 -45.50 26.33 46.21
CA VAL A 473 -44.59 27.28 45.57
C VAL A 473 -44.38 26.88 44.11
N ARG A 474 -44.81 27.74 43.17
CA ARG A 474 -44.64 27.49 41.74
C ARG A 474 -43.28 27.96 41.24
N PHE A 475 -42.56 27.06 40.58
CA PHE A 475 -41.38 27.36 39.78
C PHE A 475 -41.69 27.20 38.29
N THR A 476 -41.01 27.98 37.45
CA THR A 476 -41.14 27.99 35.99
C THR A 476 -39.76 28.08 35.32
N TRP A 477 -39.67 27.71 34.05
CA TRP A 477 -38.44 27.78 33.26
C TRP A 477 -38.78 27.79 31.77
N THR A 478 -37.76 27.96 30.92
CA THR A 478 -37.86 27.73 29.48
C THR A 478 -37.09 26.46 29.11
N THR A 479 -37.75 25.50 28.46
CA THR A 479 -37.08 24.30 27.96
C THR A 479 -36.18 24.66 26.76
N PRO A 480 -34.90 24.22 26.72
CA PRO A 480 -34.03 24.42 25.56
C PRO A 480 -34.60 23.81 24.29
N VAL A 481 -34.41 24.47 23.14
CA VAL A 481 -35.02 24.06 21.85
C VAL A 481 -34.54 22.70 21.32
N ASP A 482 -33.39 22.24 21.79
CA ASP A 482 -32.79 20.94 21.47
C ASP A 482 -33.22 19.83 22.44
N ALA A 483 -33.86 20.16 23.56
CA ALA A 483 -34.34 19.23 24.58
C ALA A 483 -35.79 18.77 24.34
N ASP A 484 -36.15 17.62 24.91
CA ASP A 484 -37.54 17.13 24.90
C ASP A 484 -38.32 17.53 26.16
N GLY A 485 -37.60 17.93 27.22
CA GLY A 485 -38.16 18.36 28.51
C GLY A 485 -37.05 18.61 29.54
N VAL A 486 -37.43 18.70 30.82
CA VAL A 486 -36.49 18.79 31.95
C VAL A 486 -36.74 17.74 33.04
N ASN A 487 -35.67 17.39 33.74
CA ASN A 487 -35.69 16.69 35.01
C ASN A 487 -35.50 17.72 36.13
N ILE A 488 -36.33 17.61 37.18
CA ILE A 488 -36.42 18.55 38.29
C ILE A 488 -35.82 17.92 39.53
N TYR A 489 -34.88 18.62 40.13
CA TYR A 489 -34.14 18.19 41.30
C TYR A 489 -34.30 19.20 42.43
N LYS A 490 -34.28 18.71 43.66
CA LYS A 490 -34.29 19.54 44.85
C LYS A 490 -32.96 20.28 44.99
N ALA A 491 -33.00 21.60 45.18
CA ALA A 491 -31.78 22.41 45.18
C ALA A 491 -30.81 22.02 46.30
N SER A 492 -31.32 21.72 47.50
CA SER A 492 -30.51 21.43 48.70
C SER A 492 -29.59 20.22 48.62
N ASP A 493 -29.98 19.17 47.89
CA ASP A 493 -29.31 17.86 47.93
C ASP A 493 -29.22 17.17 46.56
N GLY A 494 -29.83 17.73 45.52
CA GLY A 494 -29.83 17.12 44.19
C GLY A 494 -30.69 15.86 44.07
N THR A 495 -31.61 15.61 45.01
CA THR A 495 -32.60 14.52 44.88
C THR A 495 -33.54 14.78 43.70
N LEU A 496 -33.76 13.80 42.84
CA LEU A 496 -34.75 13.86 41.75
C LEU A 496 -36.17 13.96 42.33
N LEU A 497 -36.88 15.06 42.04
CA LEU A 497 -38.27 15.28 42.43
C LEU A 497 -39.25 14.83 41.33
N GLN A 498 -38.90 15.08 40.06
CA GLN A 498 -39.70 14.66 38.92
C GLN A 498 -38.81 14.49 37.68
N SER A 499 -38.99 13.37 36.97
CA SER A 499 -38.38 13.12 35.66
C SER A 499 -39.39 13.46 34.54
N GLY A 500 -38.89 13.87 33.37
CA GLY A 500 -39.72 13.94 32.16
C GLY A 500 -40.72 15.10 32.10
N ASN A 501 -40.47 16.23 32.78
CA ASN A 501 -41.42 17.35 32.79
C ASN A 501 -41.33 18.17 31.49
N ILE A 502 -42.46 18.20 30.76
CA ILE A 502 -42.67 18.99 29.54
C ILE A 502 -43.60 20.21 29.75
N ALA A 503 -44.13 20.38 30.96
CA ALA A 503 -45.14 21.38 31.31
C ALA A 503 -44.55 22.78 31.55
N GLN A 504 -43.23 22.90 31.72
CA GLN A 504 -42.50 24.15 32.00
C GLN A 504 -42.83 24.83 33.35
N TYR A 505 -43.50 24.09 34.25
CA TYR A 505 -43.68 24.48 35.64
C TYR A 505 -43.59 23.27 36.59
N TYR A 506 -43.26 23.55 37.84
CA TYR A 506 -43.30 22.61 38.95
C TYR A 506 -43.88 23.27 40.20
N ASP A 507 -44.83 22.57 40.82
CA ASP A 507 -45.60 23.03 41.97
C ASP A 507 -45.06 22.32 43.23
N TYR A 508 -44.23 23.02 44.00
CA TYR A 508 -43.60 22.48 45.21
C TYR A 508 -44.50 22.72 46.43
N THR A 509 -45.30 21.71 46.78
CA THR A 509 -46.12 21.73 48.00
C THR A 509 -45.27 21.46 49.25
N THR A 510 -45.40 22.32 50.26
CA THR A 510 -44.67 22.22 51.55
C THR A 510 -45.56 22.72 52.70
N THR A 511 -45.02 22.89 53.91
CA THR A 511 -45.69 23.56 55.05
C THR A 511 -45.55 25.08 54.98
N ALA A 512 -46.35 25.83 55.72
CA ALA A 512 -46.32 27.30 55.72
C ALA A 512 -44.95 27.89 56.15
N ASN A 513 -44.57 28.99 55.51
CA ASN A 513 -43.31 29.71 55.67
C ASN A 513 -42.04 28.84 55.66
N THR A 514 -41.95 27.92 54.70
CA THR A 514 -40.82 27.00 54.53
C THR A 514 -40.13 27.31 53.21
N GLN A 515 -38.82 27.53 53.26
CA GLN A 515 -38.00 27.68 52.05
C GLN A 515 -37.92 26.36 51.29
N VAL A 516 -38.21 26.42 50.00
CA VAL A 516 -38.00 25.33 49.05
C VAL A 516 -37.21 25.86 47.86
N GLY A 517 -36.58 24.96 47.12
CA GLY A 517 -35.85 25.34 45.92
C GLY A 517 -35.62 24.17 44.99
N ILE A 518 -35.55 24.48 43.69
CA ILE A 518 -35.32 23.50 42.63
C ILE A 518 -34.14 23.89 41.74
N LYS A 519 -33.61 22.88 41.06
CA LYS A 519 -32.65 23.01 39.97
C LYS A 519 -32.93 21.99 38.89
N LEU A 520 -32.54 22.31 37.67
CA LEU A 520 -33.02 21.61 36.47
C LEU A 520 -31.87 21.08 35.65
N LYS A 521 -32.17 20.03 34.90
CA LYS A 521 -31.40 19.59 33.73
C LYS A 521 -32.37 19.32 32.59
N ALA A 522 -32.08 19.86 31.42
CA ALA A 522 -32.76 19.46 30.20
C ALA A 522 -32.29 18.06 29.76
N TYR A 523 -33.19 17.29 29.14
CA TYR A 523 -32.89 15.94 28.66
C TYR A 523 -33.34 15.72 27.21
N LYS A 524 -32.75 14.70 26.57
CA LYS A 524 -33.20 14.12 25.30
C LYS A 524 -33.65 12.69 25.51
N VAL A 525 -34.87 12.34 25.11
CA VAL A 525 -35.53 11.03 25.28
C VAL A 525 -35.75 10.61 26.75
N ASN A 526 -34.72 10.56 27.60
CA ASN A 526 -34.80 10.15 29.00
C ASN A 526 -33.66 10.74 29.87
N THR A 527 -33.66 10.42 31.17
CA THR A 527 -32.68 10.86 32.18
C THR A 527 -31.23 10.45 31.90
N ALA A 528 -30.94 9.48 31.03
CA ALA A 528 -29.56 9.14 30.69
C ALA A 528 -28.91 10.21 29.80
N CYS A 529 -29.70 10.95 29.01
CA CYS A 529 -29.20 11.96 28.06
C CYS A 529 -29.56 13.39 28.53
N GLU A 530 -29.27 13.68 29.79
CA GLU A 530 -29.45 15.01 30.38
C GLU A 530 -28.14 15.82 30.44
N ASN A 531 -28.24 17.14 30.66
CA ASN A 531 -27.05 17.97 30.83
C ASN A 531 -26.16 17.42 31.97
N ALA A 532 -24.85 17.49 31.80
CA ALA A 532 -23.90 17.13 32.87
C ALA A 532 -24.08 18.05 34.10
N SER A 533 -24.23 19.36 33.88
CA SER A 533 -24.37 20.39 34.91
C SER A 533 -25.82 20.82 35.08
N PHE A 534 -26.21 21.11 36.33
CA PHE A 534 -27.47 21.80 36.62
C PHE A 534 -27.47 23.24 36.07
N GLY A 535 -28.65 23.73 35.69
CA GLY A 535 -28.85 25.17 35.47
C GLY A 535 -28.95 25.94 36.79
N ALA A 536 -29.21 27.24 36.70
CA ALA A 536 -29.34 28.09 37.88
C ALA A 536 -30.48 27.61 38.80
N GLU A 537 -30.18 27.55 40.09
CA GLU A 537 -31.11 27.13 41.15
C GLU A 537 -32.06 28.30 41.50
N ALA A 538 -33.31 27.99 41.81
CA ALA A 538 -34.29 28.96 42.30
C ALA A 538 -34.79 28.56 43.69
N TYR A 539 -35.02 29.56 44.54
CA TYR A 539 -35.52 29.41 45.90
C TYR A 539 -36.69 30.36 46.15
N ALA A 540 -37.65 29.92 46.96
CA ALA A 540 -38.74 30.75 47.47
C ALA A 540 -39.35 30.11 48.74
N TYR A 541 -40.05 30.91 49.54
CA TYR A 541 -40.76 30.51 50.73
C TYR A 541 -42.25 30.34 50.43
N SER A 542 -42.84 29.25 50.91
CA SER A 542 -44.30 29.11 50.94
C SER A 542 -45.00 30.20 51.77
N SER A 543 -46.31 30.35 51.59
CA SER A 543 -47.11 31.36 52.30
C SER A 543 -46.91 31.33 53.82
N ALA A 544 -46.82 32.51 54.44
CA ALA A 544 -46.94 32.64 55.88
C ALA A 544 -48.39 32.36 56.33
N ASN A 545 -48.55 31.91 57.58
CA ASN A 545 -49.87 31.80 58.21
C ASN A 545 -50.40 33.20 58.55
N ASN A 546 -51.66 33.47 58.22
CA ASN A 546 -52.35 34.66 58.73
C ASN A 546 -52.31 34.68 60.28
N PRO A 547 -52.14 35.85 60.91
CA PRO A 547 -52.51 36.02 62.31
C PRO A 547 -53.99 35.64 62.52
N VAL A 548 -54.32 35.08 63.68
CA VAL A 548 -55.67 34.58 63.99
C VAL A 548 -56.51 35.65 64.68
N TYR A 549 -55.93 36.36 65.65
CA TYR A 549 -56.58 37.49 66.35
C TYR A 549 -55.54 38.42 66.99
N ILE A 550 -55.96 39.65 67.31
CA ILE A 550 -55.17 40.61 68.07
C ILE A 550 -55.62 40.55 69.54
N SER A 551 -54.69 40.50 70.48
CA SER A 551 -54.96 40.61 71.92
C SER A 551 -54.22 41.80 72.51
N PHE A 552 -54.69 42.28 73.67
CA PHE A 552 -54.17 43.48 74.32
C PHE A 552 -53.75 43.19 75.76
N SER A 553 -52.63 43.76 76.16
CA SER A 553 -52.08 43.68 77.52
C SER A 553 -51.34 44.98 77.87
N GLY A 554 -50.88 45.10 79.12
CA GLY A 554 -50.12 46.29 79.56
C GLY A 554 -50.87 47.61 79.38
N ILE A 555 -52.21 47.58 79.44
CA ILE A 555 -53.08 48.72 79.15
C ILE A 555 -52.93 49.76 80.26
N VAL A 556 -52.35 50.91 79.91
CA VAL A 556 -52.16 52.07 80.79
C VAL A 556 -52.64 53.34 80.11
N GLN A 557 -52.58 54.48 80.80
CA GLN A 557 -53.19 55.75 80.37
C GLN A 557 -52.67 56.29 79.02
N ASN A 558 -51.49 55.87 78.57
CA ASN A 558 -50.82 56.34 77.35
C ASN A 558 -50.14 55.23 76.51
N SER A 559 -50.42 53.95 76.79
CA SER A 559 -49.78 52.82 76.10
C SER A 559 -50.63 51.56 76.13
N ILE A 560 -50.58 50.81 75.03
CA ILE A 560 -51.21 49.49 74.86
C ILE A 560 -50.16 48.55 74.25
N ILE A 561 -50.01 47.34 74.80
CA ILE A 561 -49.26 46.27 74.14
C ILE A 561 -50.25 45.47 73.30
N ALA A 562 -50.15 45.59 71.98
CA ALA A 562 -50.92 44.82 71.02
C ALA A 562 -50.12 43.60 70.56
N THR A 563 -50.71 42.41 70.65
CA THR A 563 -50.07 41.14 70.27
C THR A 563 -50.86 40.51 69.13
N ALA A 564 -50.17 40.15 68.05
CA ALA A 564 -50.73 39.34 66.98
C ALA A 564 -50.57 37.86 67.32
N ASN A 565 -51.69 37.16 67.54
CA ASN A 565 -51.69 35.78 68.00
C ASN A 565 -51.87 34.84 66.81
N GLY A 566 -51.09 33.76 66.77
CA GLY A 566 -51.12 32.77 65.70
C GLY A 566 -49.93 31.83 65.80
N ILE A 567 -49.84 30.89 64.87
CA ILE A 567 -48.67 30.02 64.70
C ILE A 567 -47.88 30.60 63.53
N PHE A 568 -46.68 31.11 63.78
CA PHE A 568 -45.79 31.68 62.77
C PHE A 568 -44.51 30.83 62.65
N PRO A 569 -44.52 29.77 61.81
CA PRO A 569 -43.32 28.96 61.59
C PRO A 569 -42.18 29.83 61.06
N ASN A 570 -40.94 29.51 61.43
CA ASN A 570 -39.73 30.13 60.89
C ASN A 570 -39.73 31.68 60.93
N GLN A 571 -40.29 32.28 61.98
CA GLN A 571 -40.47 33.74 62.10
C GLN A 571 -39.19 34.58 61.90
N SER A 572 -38.00 33.99 62.11
CA SER A 572 -36.69 34.64 61.91
C SER A 572 -35.97 34.28 60.60
N ALA A 573 -36.59 33.50 59.69
CA ALA A 573 -35.96 33.08 58.44
C ALA A 573 -36.23 34.08 57.30
N GLY A 574 -35.18 34.57 56.63
CA GLY A 574 -35.34 35.59 55.59
C GLY A 574 -36.00 36.86 56.11
N PHE A 575 -36.99 37.38 55.40
CA PHE A 575 -37.82 38.53 55.79
C PHE A 575 -39.07 38.18 56.61
N SER A 576 -39.17 36.94 57.09
CA SER A 576 -40.31 36.47 57.90
C SER A 576 -40.57 37.37 59.09
N GLY A 577 -41.84 37.52 59.47
CA GLY A 577 -42.19 38.30 60.64
C GLY A 577 -43.67 38.64 60.72
N VAL A 578 -44.00 39.52 61.66
CA VAL A 578 -45.37 39.96 61.94
C VAL A 578 -45.40 41.49 62.07
N TYR A 579 -46.44 42.12 61.55
CA TYR A 579 -46.58 43.57 61.51
C TYR A 579 -47.95 43.97 62.03
N ILE A 580 -47.97 44.97 62.91
CA ILE A 580 -49.18 45.54 63.50
C ILE A 580 -49.20 47.03 63.18
N ARG A 581 -50.35 47.54 62.71
CA ARG A 581 -50.59 48.98 62.53
C ARG A 581 -51.79 49.45 63.33
N ASN A 582 -51.68 50.62 63.93
CA ASN A 582 -52.79 51.36 64.52
C ASN A 582 -53.30 52.34 63.47
N SER A 583 -54.54 52.13 63.01
CA SER A 583 -55.14 52.93 61.95
C SER A 583 -55.65 54.29 62.43
N THR A 584 -55.97 54.42 63.72
CA THR A 584 -56.52 55.66 64.30
C THR A 584 -55.49 56.79 64.36
N ASN A 585 -54.20 56.47 64.56
CA ASN A 585 -53.10 57.45 64.57
C ASN A 585 -52.00 57.16 63.52
N SER A 586 -52.20 56.18 62.64
CA SER A 586 -51.27 55.75 61.59
C SER A 586 -49.88 55.29 62.08
N THR A 587 -49.71 54.93 63.36
CA THR A 587 -48.45 54.33 63.85
C THR A 587 -48.39 52.82 63.54
N ASN A 588 -47.19 52.24 63.49
CA ASN A 588 -47.00 50.81 63.26
C ASN A 588 -45.75 50.25 63.96
N SER A 589 -45.65 48.93 64.03
CA SER A 589 -44.57 48.20 64.70
C SER A 589 -43.26 48.06 63.90
N GLY A 590 -43.26 48.39 62.61
CA GLY A 590 -42.31 47.78 61.67
C GLY A 590 -42.51 46.26 61.52
N ASN A 591 -41.68 45.59 60.72
CA ASN A 591 -41.71 44.13 60.63
C ASN A 591 -41.02 43.50 61.85
N MET A 592 -41.76 42.73 62.65
CA MET A 592 -41.26 42.10 63.88
C MET A 592 -40.89 40.63 63.62
N THR A 593 -39.59 40.35 63.57
CA THR A 593 -39.04 39.02 63.23
C THR A 593 -38.72 38.17 64.46
N SER A 594 -38.68 38.78 65.66
CA SER A 594 -38.30 38.14 66.94
C SER A 594 -39.35 38.25 68.04
N THR A 595 -40.49 38.88 67.76
CA THR A 595 -41.63 39.07 68.68
C THR A 595 -42.92 39.19 67.89
N THR A 596 -44.06 38.91 68.50
CA THR A 596 -45.40 39.17 67.94
C THR A 596 -46.14 40.30 68.66
N SER A 597 -45.49 40.92 69.66
CA SER A 597 -46.04 41.97 70.52
C SER A 597 -45.38 43.33 70.27
N TRP A 598 -46.21 44.35 70.08
CA TRP A 598 -45.81 45.74 69.89
C TRP A 598 -46.38 46.63 71.00
N ALA A 599 -45.49 47.32 71.72
CA ALA A 599 -45.86 48.36 72.67
C ALA A 599 -46.14 49.69 71.94
N ASN A 600 -47.40 49.95 71.62
CA ASN A 600 -47.83 51.22 71.05
C ASN A 600 -48.01 52.25 72.15
N SER A 601 -47.09 53.20 72.23
CA SER A 601 -46.99 54.22 73.29
C SER A 601 -47.35 55.61 72.77
N SER A 602 -47.35 56.61 73.65
CA SER A 602 -47.77 57.99 73.34
C SER A 602 -49.24 58.10 72.88
N LEU A 603 -50.08 57.21 73.40
CA LEU A 603 -51.52 57.21 73.15
C LEU A 603 -52.24 58.27 74.00
N VAL A 604 -53.40 58.71 73.50
CA VAL A 604 -54.28 59.68 74.16
C VAL A 604 -55.28 58.92 75.04
N THR A 605 -55.34 59.33 76.30
CA THR A 605 -56.26 58.75 77.29
C THR A 605 -57.73 58.98 76.91
N GLY A 606 -58.61 58.03 77.24
CA GLY A 606 -60.02 58.01 76.87
C GLY A 606 -60.30 57.66 75.40
N THR A 607 -59.29 57.42 74.57
CA THR A 607 -59.43 57.19 73.12
C THR A 607 -59.47 55.69 72.78
N SER A 608 -60.33 55.31 71.84
CA SER A 608 -60.36 53.96 71.24
C SER A 608 -59.40 53.89 70.04
N TYR A 609 -58.62 52.82 69.95
CA TYR A 609 -57.59 52.62 68.94
C TYR A 609 -57.81 51.32 68.16
N SER A 610 -57.84 51.42 66.83
CA SER A 610 -58.15 50.32 65.91
C SER A 610 -56.88 49.71 65.32
N TYR A 611 -56.59 48.46 65.69
CA TYR A 611 -55.38 47.73 65.29
C TYR A 611 -55.66 46.73 64.15
N TYR A 612 -54.72 46.62 63.22
CA TYR A 612 -54.67 45.58 62.19
C TYR A 612 -53.35 44.81 62.28
N ALA A 613 -53.35 43.53 61.93
CA ALA A 613 -52.15 42.69 61.93
C ALA A 613 -52.04 41.81 60.67
N LYS A 614 -50.81 41.58 60.21
CA LYS A 614 -50.47 40.62 59.13
C LYS A 614 -49.10 39.97 59.40
N ALA A 615 -48.84 38.85 58.75
CA ALA A 615 -47.54 38.20 58.75
C ALA A 615 -46.84 38.34 57.38
N PHE A 616 -45.55 38.03 57.35
CA PHE A 616 -44.73 37.94 56.15
C PHE A 616 -44.00 36.60 56.09
N ASN A 617 -43.80 36.05 54.89
CA ASN A 617 -42.93 34.90 54.67
C ASN A 617 -41.45 35.32 54.53
N GLY A 618 -40.56 34.35 54.33
CA GLY A 618 -39.13 34.60 54.17
C GLY A 618 -38.72 35.43 52.96
N ASP A 619 -39.57 35.57 51.94
CA ASP A 619 -39.33 36.45 50.78
C ASP A 619 -39.91 37.87 50.97
N GLY A 620 -40.67 38.10 52.04
CA GLY A 620 -41.32 39.38 52.33
C GLY A 620 -42.73 39.50 51.76
N ASP A 621 -43.31 38.42 51.24
CA ASP A 621 -44.70 38.38 50.80
C ASP A 621 -45.65 38.40 52.00
N ALA A 622 -46.64 39.27 51.93
CA ALA A 622 -47.53 39.56 53.05
C ALA A 622 -48.79 38.70 53.03
N THR A 623 -49.25 38.29 54.23
CA THR A 623 -50.61 37.78 54.39
C THR A 623 -51.63 38.91 54.25
N ASN A 624 -52.89 38.55 54.05
CA ASN A 624 -54.01 39.46 54.29
C ASN A 624 -53.94 40.01 55.73
N GLU A 625 -54.40 41.25 55.91
CA GLU A 625 -54.56 41.86 57.23
C GLU A 625 -55.81 41.33 57.93
N ILE A 626 -55.69 41.03 59.22
CA ILE A 626 -56.83 40.87 60.13
C ILE A 626 -57.09 42.18 60.88
N GLY A 627 -58.34 42.38 61.29
CA GLY A 627 -58.80 43.57 62.01
C GLY A 627 -59.88 44.35 61.25
N PRO A 628 -60.30 45.51 61.76
CA PRO A 628 -59.77 46.15 62.96
C PRO A 628 -60.13 45.36 64.23
N THR A 629 -59.25 45.40 65.21
CA THR A 629 -59.59 45.04 66.60
C THR A 629 -59.36 46.29 67.45
N ASP A 630 -60.42 46.76 68.08
CA ASP A 630 -60.41 48.02 68.83
C ASP A 630 -60.01 47.78 70.29
N GLN A 631 -59.15 48.65 70.82
CA GLN A 631 -58.82 48.70 72.23
C GLN A 631 -58.81 50.14 72.74
N ILE A 632 -59.48 50.34 73.87
CA ILE A 632 -59.55 51.64 74.54
C ILE A 632 -58.34 51.82 75.44
N CYS A 633 -57.72 52.99 75.34
CA CYS A 633 -56.70 53.49 76.26
C CYS A 633 -57.41 54.27 77.38
N PRO A 634 -57.62 53.70 78.58
CA PRO A 634 -58.53 54.25 79.57
C PRO A 634 -58.01 55.56 80.18
N THR A 635 -58.92 56.35 80.78
CA THR A 635 -58.53 57.34 81.79
C THR A 635 -58.35 56.63 83.12
N ILE A 636 -57.23 56.86 83.79
CA ILE A 636 -56.94 56.21 85.07
C ILE A 636 -56.89 57.27 86.15
N TYR A 637 -57.70 57.10 87.20
CA TYR A 637 -57.60 57.87 88.43
C TYR A 637 -57.21 56.95 89.57
N TYR A 638 -56.27 57.42 90.39
CA TYR A 638 -55.87 56.77 91.61
C TYR A 638 -56.46 57.52 92.80
N SER A 639 -56.79 56.77 93.84
CA SER A 639 -57.31 57.29 95.09
C SER A 639 -56.18 57.87 95.95
N LYS A 640 -56.42 59.04 96.56
CA LYS A 640 -55.44 59.85 97.28
C LYS A 640 -54.89 59.17 98.54
N SER A 641 -53.58 59.24 98.75
CA SER A 641 -52.95 58.70 99.96
C SER A 641 -53.47 59.37 101.25
N GLY A 642 -53.53 58.60 102.34
CA GLY A 642 -53.87 59.11 103.67
C GLY A 642 -55.37 59.20 104.05
N THR A 643 -56.31 59.00 103.12
CA THR A 643 -57.75 58.92 103.46
C THR A 643 -58.23 57.48 103.60
N THR A 644 -58.89 57.14 104.71
CA THR A 644 -59.50 55.80 104.95
C THR A 644 -60.90 55.64 104.39
N THR A 645 -61.62 56.74 104.13
CA THR A 645 -62.95 56.75 103.52
C THR A 645 -62.89 57.30 102.10
N LEU A 646 -63.64 56.72 101.16
CA LEU A 646 -63.74 57.15 99.75
C LEU A 646 -65.19 57.54 99.46
N THR A 647 -65.49 58.83 99.49
CA THR A 647 -66.86 59.37 99.46
C THR A 647 -67.05 60.52 98.48
N THR A 648 -65.97 61.16 98.01
CA THR A 648 -66.04 62.33 97.12
C THR A 648 -65.01 62.26 96.00
N LEU A 649 -65.29 62.95 94.89
CA LEU A 649 -64.39 63.04 93.73
C LEU A 649 -63.04 63.67 94.08
N SER A 650 -62.99 64.57 95.07
CA SER A 650 -61.77 65.27 95.54
C SER A 650 -60.68 64.35 96.12
N GLN A 651 -61.01 63.08 96.35
CA GLN A 651 -60.12 62.05 96.89
C GLN A 651 -59.48 61.20 95.78
N TRP A 652 -59.52 61.69 94.54
CA TRP A 652 -59.00 61.02 93.36
C TRP A 652 -58.19 62.00 92.49
N GLY A 653 -57.19 61.47 91.78
CA GLY A 653 -56.35 62.22 90.85
C GLY A 653 -55.58 61.29 89.90
N PRO A 654 -55.10 61.76 88.74
CA PRO A 654 -54.48 60.92 87.71
C PRO A 654 -53.07 60.44 88.07
N ASN A 655 -52.39 61.07 89.02
CA ASN A 655 -51.07 60.63 89.47
C ASN A 655 -51.21 59.38 90.34
N THR A 656 -50.18 58.52 90.36
CA THR A 656 -50.24 57.21 91.06
C THR A 656 -50.45 57.29 92.58
N ASP A 657 -50.17 58.44 93.20
CA ASP A 657 -50.44 58.77 94.61
C ASP A 657 -51.87 59.30 94.87
N GLY A 658 -52.65 59.50 93.80
CA GLY A 658 -53.97 60.12 93.78
C GLY A 658 -53.97 61.65 93.89
N SER A 659 -52.83 62.29 93.58
CA SER A 659 -52.75 63.75 93.40
C SER A 659 -53.09 64.18 91.96
N GLY A 660 -53.19 65.49 91.74
CA GLY A 660 -53.58 66.09 90.46
C GLY A 660 -55.06 66.46 90.40
N THR A 661 -55.56 66.70 89.20
CA THR A 661 -56.95 67.14 88.95
C THR A 661 -57.94 66.01 89.20
N SER A 662 -58.93 66.26 90.05
CA SER A 662 -59.95 65.25 90.37
C SER A 662 -60.91 64.97 89.20
N PRO A 663 -61.45 63.74 89.10
CA PRO A 663 -62.45 63.38 88.11
C PRO A 663 -63.71 64.25 88.26
N GLY A 664 -64.31 64.65 87.13
CA GLY A 664 -65.53 65.47 87.14
C GLY A 664 -66.80 64.73 87.59
N ASN A 665 -66.82 63.41 87.49
CA ASN A 665 -67.90 62.52 87.92
C ASN A 665 -67.39 61.06 87.99
N PHE A 666 -68.23 60.13 88.48
CA PHE A 666 -67.99 58.68 88.44
C PHE A 666 -68.77 57.98 87.29
N THR A 667 -69.43 58.75 86.43
CA THR A 667 -70.35 58.26 85.40
C THR A 667 -69.76 58.29 83.99
N SER A 668 -68.54 58.80 83.83
CA SER A 668 -67.84 58.88 82.53
C SER A 668 -67.40 57.51 82.08
N ASP A 669 -67.59 57.23 80.78
CA ASP A 669 -67.13 56.00 80.13
C ASP A 669 -65.60 55.90 80.12
N ASN A 670 -65.08 54.67 80.05
CA ASN A 670 -63.67 54.35 79.86
C ASN A 670 -62.73 54.85 80.98
N VAL A 671 -63.22 54.90 82.22
CA VAL A 671 -62.47 55.37 83.40
C VAL A 671 -62.20 54.24 84.41
N TYR A 672 -60.94 54.02 84.76
CA TYR A 672 -60.51 53.06 85.78
C TYR A 672 -60.19 53.78 87.10
N TYR A 673 -60.85 53.39 88.18
CA TYR A 673 -60.72 53.97 89.52
C TYR A 673 -59.92 53.04 90.44
N ASN A 674 -58.64 53.34 90.60
CA ASN A 674 -57.67 52.51 91.30
C ASN A 674 -57.61 52.83 92.82
N ILE A 675 -58.09 51.92 93.64
CA ILE A 675 -58.02 51.93 95.11
C ILE A 675 -56.65 51.38 95.54
N ARG A 676 -55.70 52.24 95.88
CA ARG A 676 -54.32 51.85 96.27
C ARG A 676 -53.71 52.77 97.33
N ASN A 677 -52.46 52.51 97.71
CA ASN A 677 -51.65 53.34 98.63
C ASN A 677 -52.22 53.46 100.06
N ARG A 678 -52.96 52.45 100.53
CA ARG A 678 -53.45 52.34 101.91
C ARG A 678 -53.75 50.88 102.26
N THR A 679 -53.63 50.55 103.54
CA THR A 679 -53.94 49.21 104.07
C THR A 679 -55.43 48.92 104.11
N THR A 680 -56.27 49.93 104.42
CA THR A 680 -57.73 49.81 104.46
C THR A 680 -58.42 51.01 103.80
N ALA A 681 -59.55 50.76 103.14
CA ALA A 681 -60.45 51.77 102.58
C ALA A 681 -61.91 51.36 102.81
N THR A 682 -62.81 52.32 103.03
CA THR A 682 -64.26 52.07 103.17
C THR A 682 -65.09 53.14 102.44
N ILE A 683 -66.39 52.90 102.27
CA ILE A 683 -67.36 53.92 101.84
C ILE A 683 -68.37 54.21 102.97
N THR A 684 -68.72 55.49 103.14
CA THR A 684 -69.72 55.96 104.12
C THR A 684 -70.92 56.65 103.45
N VAL A 685 -71.08 56.43 102.15
CA VAL A 685 -72.26 56.77 101.33
C VAL A 685 -72.40 55.69 100.24
N ALA A 686 -73.56 55.58 99.60
CA ALA A 686 -73.68 54.77 98.39
C ALA A 686 -72.77 55.33 97.29
N TRP A 687 -71.92 54.49 96.72
CA TRP A 687 -70.93 54.90 95.72
C TRP A 687 -71.25 54.21 94.39
N THR A 688 -71.42 55.00 93.34
CA THR A 688 -71.81 54.52 92.01
C THR A 688 -70.78 54.94 90.97
N VAL A 689 -70.14 53.95 90.35
CA VAL A 689 -69.44 54.08 89.06
C VAL A 689 -70.39 53.52 88.00
N SER A 690 -70.70 54.27 86.94
CA SER A 690 -71.71 53.85 85.95
C SER A 690 -71.31 54.08 84.49
N GLY A 691 -70.07 54.47 84.23
CA GLY A 691 -69.58 54.61 82.87
C GLY A 691 -69.41 53.26 82.18
N THR A 692 -69.70 53.24 80.89
CA THR A 692 -69.45 52.12 79.98
C THR A 692 -67.95 51.79 79.97
N ASN A 693 -67.59 50.52 80.11
CA ASN A 693 -66.20 50.05 80.26
C ASN A 693 -65.41 50.67 81.43
N SER A 694 -66.03 51.45 82.30
CA SER A 694 -65.40 51.95 83.53
C SER A 694 -65.39 50.87 84.60
N LYS A 695 -64.42 50.89 85.52
CA LYS A 695 -64.33 49.89 86.60
C LYS A 695 -63.58 50.41 87.81
N ILE A 696 -63.75 49.71 88.92
CA ILE A 696 -62.91 49.89 90.11
C ILE A 696 -61.80 48.85 90.08
N VAL A 697 -60.57 49.23 90.43
CA VAL A 697 -59.45 48.30 90.61
C VAL A 697 -58.98 48.40 92.05
N VAL A 698 -58.99 47.29 92.79
CA VAL A 698 -58.51 47.23 94.19
C VAL A 698 -57.07 46.76 94.20
N GLY A 699 -56.20 47.49 94.88
CA GLY A 699 -54.75 47.27 94.93
C GLY A 699 -53.99 47.71 93.69
N ASP A 700 -52.68 47.49 93.73
CA ASP A 700 -51.73 47.75 92.63
C ASP A 700 -50.92 46.50 92.23
N GLY A 701 -51.38 45.32 92.65
CA GLY A 701 -50.75 44.02 92.40
C GLY A 701 -49.58 43.68 93.33
N ASN A 702 -49.07 44.65 94.10
CA ASN A 702 -47.85 44.48 94.88
C ASN A 702 -48.07 44.76 96.38
N ASN A 703 -48.76 45.86 96.71
CA ASN A 703 -48.97 46.33 98.07
C ASN A 703 -50.31 45.85 98.64
N ALA A 704 -50.30 45.48 99.92
CA ALA A 704 -51.50 45.08 100.63
C ALA A 704 -52.52 46.23 100.73
N CYS A 705 -53.71 46.01 100.17
CA CYS A 705 -54.81 46.97 100.19
C CYS A 705 -56.14 46.25 100.39
N SER A 706 -56.84 46.53 101.49
CA SER A 706 -58.17 46.01 101.77
C SER A 706 -59.23 47.09 101.52
N PHE A 707 -60.29 46.75 100.79
CA PHE A 707 -61.42 47.64 100.54
C PHE A 707 -62.72 47.00 101.07
N THR A 708 -63.46 47.74 101.90
CA THR A 708 -64.68 47.26 102.55
C THR A 708 -65.88 48.16 102.27
N PRO A 709 -66.79 47.78 101.35
CA PRO A 709 -68.13 48.36 101.29
C PRO A 709 -68.94 47.91 102.51
N ALA A 710 -68.81 48.65 103.62
CA ALA A 710 -69.34 48.24 104.91
C ALA A 710 -70.84 48.54 105.07
N THR A 711 -71.21 49.81 105.10
CA THR A 711 -72.59 50.23 105.43
C THR A 711 -73.46 50.50 104.21
N TYR A 712 -72.85 50.72 103.04
CA TYR A 712 -73.53 51.16 101.83
C TYR A 712 -73.22 50.26 100.64
N THR A 713 -74.13 50.20 99.68
CA THR A 713 -73.96 49.43 98.44
C THR A 713 -73.03 50.16 97.48
N LEU A 714 -72.11 49.41 96.90
CA LEU A 714 -71.21 49.79 95.84
C LEU A 714 -71.80 49.36 94.50
N SER A 715 -72.16 50.32 93.66
CA SER A 715 -72.64 50.05 92.31
C SER A 715 -71.54 50.33 91.30
N THR A 716 -71.15 49.32 90.55
CA THR A 716 -70.15 49.43 89.48
C THR A 716 -70.39 48.31 88.47
N PRO A 717 -70.19 48.52 87.16
CA PRO A 717 -70.31 47.43 86.18
C PRO A 717 -69.22 46.37 86.36
N ALA A 718 -68.05 46.72 86.90
CA ALA A 718 -66.99 45.76 87.22
C ALA A 718 -66.09 46.18 88.40
N ILE A 719 -65.47 45.19 89.05
CA ILE A 719 -64.37 45.33 90.00
C ILE A 719 -63.26 44.32 89.67
N ASP A 720 -62.05 44.82 89.41
CA ASP A 720 -60.84 44.00 89.44
C ASP A 720 -60.24 44.05 90.84
N VAL A 721 -59.88 42.90 91.42
CA VAL A 721 -59.09 42.82 92.65
C VAL A 721 -57.71 42.28 92.32
N SER A 722 -56.71 43.15 92.37
CA SER A 722 -55.32 42.84 92.04
C SER A 722 -54.70 41.87 93.04
N ASN A 723 -53.57 41.25 92.66
CA ASN A 723 -52.75 40.47 93.58
C ASN A 723 -52.40 41.27 94.85
N SER A 724 -52.26 40.58 95.98
CA SER A 724 -52.04 41.15 97.32
C SER A 724 -53.18 42.04 97.87
N ALA A 725 -54.26 42.27 97.12
CA ALA A 725 -55.40 43.05 97.58
C ALA A 725 -56.53 42.18 98.18
N THR A 726 -57.43 42.80 98.94
CA THR A 726 -58.61 42.14 99.50
C THR A 726 -59.86 43.02 99.30
N LEU A 727 -60.85 42.53 98.57
CA LEU A 727 -62.21 43.07 98.66
C LEU A 727 -62.92 42.33 99.81
N LYS A 728 -63.44 43.03 100.81
CA LYS A 728 -64.05 42.43 102.00
C LYS A 728 -65.45 42.97 102.22
N LEU A 729 -66.46 42.11 102.41
CA LEU A 729 -67.81 42.58 102.72
C LEU A 729 -67.92 43.03 104.19
N GLY A 730 -68.76 44.04 104.44
CA GLY A 730 -69.18 44.43 105.79
C GLY A 730 -70.68 44.31 106.04
N GLY A 731 -71.39 43.62 105.15
CA GLY A 731 -72.82 43.33 105.20
C GLY A 731 -73.22 42.46 103.99
N SER A 732 -74.48 42.06 103.91
CA SER A 732 -75.03 41.42 102.70
C SER A 732 -75.49 42.47 101.68
N ASN A 733 -75.56 42.10 100.40
CA ASN A 733 -76.05 42.96 99.31
C ASN A 733 -75.30 44.32 99.26
N ARG A 734 -73.96 44.28 99.35
CA ARG A 734 -73.07 45.45 99.37
C ARG A 734 -72.43 45.71 98.01
N ILE A 735 -72.53 44.78 97.07
CA ILE A 735 -72.12 44.96 95.68
C ILE A 735 -73.39 44.89 94.81
N ASN A 736 -73.41 45.56 93.66
CA ASN A 736 -74.52 45.47 92.73
C ASN A 736 -74.57 44.07 92.09
N ASP A 737 -75.75 43.44 92.08
CA ASP A 737 -76.03 42.12 91.54
C ASP A 737 -75.58 41.90 90.08
N ALA A 738 -75.41 42.95 89.28
CA ALA A 738 -74.92 42.89 87.89
C ALA A 738 -73.39 43.14 87.75
N CYS A 739 -72.67 43.36 88.84
CA CYS A 739 -71.23 43.66 88.84
C CYS A 739 -70.39 42.45 88.41
N ALA A 740 -69.54 42.61 87.41
CA ALA A 740 -68.53 41.61 87.08
C ALA A 740 -67.34 41.69 88.05
N LEU A 741 -67.09 40.63 88.83
CA LEU A 741 -65.92 40.52 89.71
C LEU A 741 -64.80 39.73 89.04
N ASN A 742 -63.59 40.31 89.02
CA ASN A 742 -62.38 39.66 88.54
C ASN A 742 -61.34 39.63 89.67
N ILE A 743 -61.27 38.51 90.38
CA ILE A 743 -60.53 38.36 91.63
C ILE A 743 -59.21 37.65 91.35
N ASN A 744 -58.10 38.38 91.47
CA ASN A 744 -56.73 37.83 91.46
C ASN A 744 -56.07 37.91 92.84
N GLY A 745 -56.55 38.82 93.70
CA GLY A 745 -56.29 38.84 95.15
C GLY A 745 -57.27 37.98 95.94
N ILE A 746 -57.84 38.54 97.01
CA ILE A 746 -58.82 37.87 97.89
C ILE A 746 -60.18 38.59 97.80
N PHE A 747 -61.27 37.82 97.75
CA PHE A 747 -62.63 38.30 98.01
C PHE A 747 -63.17 37.64 99.28
N ASP A 748 -63.24 38.39 100.37
CA ASP A 748 -63.68 37.91 101.68
C ASP A 748 -65.15 38.30 101.95
N LEU A 749 -66.03 37.30 101.91
CA LEU A 749 -67.45 37.46 102.23
C LEU A 749 -67.70 37.80 103.70
N ALA A 750 -66.72 37.59 104.59
CA ALA A 750 -66.81 37.87 106.02
C ALA A 750 -68.03 37.25 106.76
N GLY A 751 -68.64 36.20 106.19
CA GLY A 751 -69.85 35.57 106.72
C GLY A 751 -71.18 36.12 106.18
N TYR A 752 -71.16 37.08 105.26
CA TYR A 752 -72.34 37.66 104.60
C TYR A 752 -72.63 37.01 103.25
N SER A 753 -73.87 37.14 102.77
CA SER A 753 -74.27 36.67 101.44
C SER A 753 -74.30 37.82 100.44
N GLU A 754 -73.87 37.56 99.21
CA GLU A 754 -73.72 38.56 98.15
C GLU A 754 -74.13 37.94 96.81
N THR A 755 -74.69 38.76 95.92
CA THR A 755 -75.01 38.37 94.55
C THR A 755 -74.22 39.24 93.59
N VAL A 756 -73.63 38.66 92.54
CA VAL A 756 -72.82 39.41 91.57
C VAL A 756 -73.03 38.88 90.15
N GLY A 757 -72.70 39.73 89.16
CA GLY A 757 -72.99 39.49 87.74
C GLY A 757 -72.17 38.35 87.15
N SER A 758 -70.92 38.25 87.57
CA SER A 758 -70.01 37.16 87.21
C SER A 758 -68.80 37.12 88.15
N LEU A 759 -68.09 35.99 88.16
CA LEU A 759 -66.84 35.83 88.89
C LEU A 759 -65.76 35.22 87.97
N ALA A 760 -64.62 35.89 87.86
CA ALA A 760 -63.45 35.48 87.10
C ALA A 760 -62.16 35.75 87.91
N GLY A 761 -61.00 35.42 87.33
CA GLY A 761 -59.68 35.63 87.92
C GLY A 761 -59.09 34.40 88.62
N SER A 762 -57.82 34.48 89.04
CA SER A 762 -57.05 33.35 89.62
C SER A 762 -56.88 33.42 91.14
N GLY A 763 -57.62 34.31 91.81
CA GLY A 763 -57.53 34.59 93.24
C GLY A 763 -58.39 33.66 94.11
N ILE A 764 -58.64 34.08 95.35
CA ILE A 764 -59.31 33.26 96.36
C ILE A 764 -60.58 33.96 96.87
N VAL A 765 -61.70 33.25 96.87
CA VAL A 765 -62.92 33.66 97.61
C VAL A 765 -62.90 32.99 98.99
N THR A 766 -63.09 33.75 100.06
CA THR A 766 -63.10 33.27 101.45
C THR A 766 -64.34 33.71 102.19
N SER A 767 -64.69 33.03 103.28
CA SER A 767 -65.75 33.47 104.21
C SER A 767 -65.43 33.02 105.63
N SER A 768 -65.64 33.90 106.61
CA SER A 768 -65.53 33.58 108.04
C SER A 768 -66.85 33.09 108.66
N GLY A 769 -67.87 32.77 107.86
CA GLY A 769 -69.18 32.33 108.32
C GLY A 769 -70.05 31.73 107.20
N THR A 770 -71.33 31.47 107.47
CA THR A 770 -72.29 30.79 106.58
C THR A 770 -72.82 31.65 105.41
N GLY A 771 -72.05 32.63 104.97
CA GLY A 771 -72.40 33.53 103.87
C GLY A 771 -72.20 32.88 102.50
N ASN A 772 -73.16 33.07 101.59
CA ASN A 772 -73.14 32.48 100.25
C ASN A 772 -72.86 33.55 99.18
N LEU A 773 -71.93 33.29 98.27
CA LEU A 773 -71.80 34.03 97.02
C LEU A 773 -72.70 33.40 95.96
N THR A 774 -73.58 34.20 95.37
CA THR A 774 -74.47 33.81 94.28
C THR A 774 -74.05 34.53 93.00
N LEU A 775 -74.08 33.84 91.86
CA LEU A 775 -73.88 34.45 90.55
C LEU A 775 -75.24 34.60 89.85
N THR A 776 -75.52 35.76 89.25
CA THR A 776 -76.64 35.88 88.32
C THR A 776 -76.28 35.15 87.04
N ALA A 777 -77.15 34.24 86.60
CA ALA A 777 -76.94 33.42 85.39
C ALA A 777 -77.07 34.20 84.08
#